data_AF-A0A813EP65-F1
#
_entry.id   AF-A0A813EP65-F1
#
_cell.length_a   1.000
_cell.length_b   1.000
_cell.length_c   1.000
_cell.angle_alpha   90.00
_cell.angle_beta   90.00
_cell.angle_gamma   90.00
#
_symmetry.space_group_name_H-M   'P 1'
#
loop_
_entity.id
_entity.type
_entity.pdbx_description
1 polymer ?
#
loop_
_entity_poly.entity_id
_entity_poly.type
_entity_poly.pdbx_seq_one_letter_code
_entity_poly.pdbx_strand_id
1 'polypeptide(L)'
;MGGRVSMPRASTRAARPCSLGIPGRACFAALLTAHVASPGARGQTAPSPLNLEAFEDADCLGDPRSELLLELMSEFADVLEDALSHGETASLSSSSSSSAPSPHEATLSARSWATAGSWISERGPIMMHLSGTVLSRPYCEPGKVAGAAATCLLLLDRPEDENRMNQAFQCTKDLEGMLEATAPGTKSLYDTRLHMFLRSPWPAFRLVELLVRLFPGSDRLDPDSSGPVSLSLREPEFWRCVKHEDLHGAPLEFDWPWFHDALKIALDSAMDSHKLELWPEDGPLSEQYRARWARVYRSPMFRDTAAFASAAFYKFRRQQWEAGCSPGIVAAYLMQVVTFCSRDTEAWLHRYVGASWRLQNLLTPVSSLVNHGWPIFQILHLGGLLRRHPAPWHAGQMADDEGNPVLSSPPPAAGEKQSPAEVFQHDLRSTLERQAVPQEVYVTAVWGSLTRHLGVYLARWASLKLPSLWVLAMDAEAVAACKASATQGVSCFELSQRLGIEVSVAKYLAMAVAVQFGAMAVWLDLDVYLPRDPTASLQAALGEGDGSLSLVLAGSLTSKSLSPSVIAARGSEACALFLRYAAWLYEHPYILDHQGWDAILRHRDGEFSGSWDYKGRNISGSPDDGLHLSFAPPAAEVAGSGGQGRADTEPAVPPYGVLGPTWASGDGWLGPGSPEELEGFHFWGTIEKPAELFEAFYPFEGEGFSASARAVISQYRRLPISLDADSVAARAPEGPGMHLTAVSYASGCCEQALERNRQTALDSGADQAKAFGPEDLDPAWAARHSEVLSQRKGGGWWLWKPHVILKMLRDDSVPWHTGVVLWLDAGNFFVGDTKLVAEKALRNSDVAAISLKCCLESDWSSAQALQLLGGEGYAIADRPQLGAYFLVFRKTTTALTFVEDWLRLCENPDILIEPQGDSDFGAAAAYQRHMADQSVFSVLFKQRGFKAMTLEEAHQVVQLDRWRQ
;
A
#
# COMPACT_ATOMS: atom_id res chain seq x y z
N MET A 1 -65.64 2.01 3.42
CA MET A 1 -66.21 1.96 4.79
C MET A 1 -65.41 2.90 5.67
N GLY A 2 -66.08 3.58 6.62
CA GLY A 2 -65.72 4.83 7.34
C GLY A 2 -64.24 5.09 7.61
N GLY A 3 -63.72 6.31 7.41
CA GLY A 3 -64.14 7.59 8.04
C GLY A 3 -63.21 7.86 9.24
N ARG A 4 -62.78 9.07 9.60
CA ARG A 4 -63.04 10.46 9.18
C ARG A 4 -62.09 11.34 10.04
N VAL A 5 -61.60 12.46 9.48
CA VAL A 5 -61.56 13.83 10.10
C VAL A 5 -60.45 14.09 11.16
N SER A 6 -59.75 15.23 11.27
CA SER A 6 -59.92 16.65 10.84
C SER A 6 -58.59 17.43 10.90
N MET A 7 -58.39 18.37 9.97
CA MET A 7 -57.53 19.57 10.16
C MET A 7 -58.17 20.58 11.14
N PRO A 8 -57.41 21.59 11.61
CA PRO A 8 -57.63 22.92 11.03
C PRO A 8 -56.37 23.79 10.82
N ARG A 9 -56.44 24.63 9.78
CA ARG A 9 -55.61 25.80 9.46
C ARG A 9 -56.02 27.02 10.30
N ALA A 10 -55.06 27.91 10.62
CA ALA A 10 -55.15 29.37 10.77
C ALA A 10 -53.88 29.84 11.54
N SER A 11 -53.31 31.04 11.45
CA SER A 11 -53.51 32.29 10.71
C SER A 11 -52.27 33.15 11.00
N THR A 12 -51.70 33.82 10.00
CA THR A 12 -50.61 34.80 10.14
C THR A 12 -51.08 36.09 10.84
N ARG A 13 -50.38 36.52 11.89
CA ARG A 13 -50.41 37.92 12.38
C ARG A 13 -49.04 38.38 12.84
N ALA A 14 -48.60 39.50 12.27
CA ALA A 14 -47.41 40.24 12.65
C ALA A 14 -47.65 41.08 13.93
N ALA A 15 -46.64 41.20 14.78
CA ALA A 15 -46.54 42.27 15.77
C ALA A 15 -45.07 42.59 16.09
N ARG A 16 -44.81 43.90 16.24
CA ARG A 16 -43.55 44.62 16.45
C ARG A 16 -43.15 44.67 17.96
N PRO A 17 -41.98 45.25 18.33
CA PRO A 17 -41.13 44.80 19.43
C PRO A 17 -41.38 45.53 20.77
N CYS A 18 -40.93 44.94 21.87
CA CYS A 18 -40.71 45.64 23.14
C CYS A 18 -39.37 45.25 23.76
N SER A 19 -38.59 46.30 24.05
CA SER A 19 -37.39 46.39 24.85
C SER A 19 -37.65 46.14 26.34
N LEU A 20 -36.72 45.48 27.04
CA LEU A 20 -36.27 45.77 28.42
C LEU A 20 -35.12 44.82 28.80
N GLY A 21 -34.13 45.36 29.52
CA GLY A 21 -32.85 44.69 29.80
C GLY A 21 -32.70 44.08 31.20
N ILE A 22 -31.43 43.70 31.46
CA ILE A 22 -30.73 43.17 32.65
C ILE A 22 -30.86 41.65 32.96
N PRO A 23 -29.88 41.00 33.65
CA PRO A 23 -28.84 40.17 33.02
C PRO A 23 -28.70 38.75 33.63
N GLY A 24 -27.87 37.90 33.00
CA GLY A 24 -27.12 36.86 33.72
C GLY A 24 -27.72 35.45 33.74
N ARG A 25 -27.04 34.56 33.00
CA ARG A 25 -26.97 33.09 33.17
C ARG A 25 -28.30 32.31 33.11
N ALA A 26 -28.55 31.77 31.91
CA ALA A 26 -28.97 30.41 31.60
C ALA A 26 -29.94 30.42 30.41
N CYS A 27 -29.53 29.85 29.27
CA CYS A 27 -30.37 29.01 28.42
C CYS A 27 -29.52 28.43 27.28
N PHE A 28 -28.96 27.27 27.60
CA PHE A 28 -28.62 26.21 26.67
C PHE A 28 -29.93 25.74 25.98
N ALA A 29 -29.86 25.43 24.69
CA ALA A 29 -30.88 24.77 23.86
C ALA A 29 -32.14 25.58 23.48
N ALA A 30 -32.16 26.11 22.24
CA ALA A 30 -33.25 25.96 21.25
C ALA A 30 -33.12 27.02 20.13
N LEU A 31 -32.70 26.59 18.92
CA LEU A 31 -33.01 27.18 17.60
C LEU A 31 -32.33 26.27 16.54
N LEU A 32 -33.02 25.25 16.03
CA LEU A 32 -33.84 25.25 14.79
C LEU A 32 -32.94 25.29 13.54
N THR A 33 -32.66 24.16 12.86
CA THR A 33 -33.55 23.46 11.91
C THR A 33 -34.59 24.35 11.22
N ALA A 34 -34.30 24.73 9.97
CA ALA A 34 -35.11 24.42 8.80
C ALA A 34 -34.54 25.17 7.59
N HIS A 35 -34.32 24.49 6.46
CA HIS A 35 -34.85 24.90 5.15
C HIS A 35 -34.90 23.67 4.24
N VAL A 36 -36.12 23.28 3.86
CA VAL A 36 -36.45 22.27 2.84
C VAL A 36 -36.73 23.03 1.55
N ALA A 37 -36.00 22.72 0.48
CA ALA A 37 -36.30 23.16 -0.88
C ALA A 37 -37.24 22.14 -1.57
N SER A 38 -38.16 22.65 -2.40
CA SER A 38 -39.10 21.86 -3.21
C SER A 38 -38.53 21.62 -4.64
N PRO A 39 -38.99 20.59 -5.37
CA PRO A 39 -38.31 20.09 -6.56
C PRO A 39 -38.89 20.65 -7.88
N GLY A 40 -38.04 20.78 -8.90
CA GLY A 40 -38.51 20.91 -10.28
C GLY A 40 -37.46 21.43 -11.27
N ALA A 41 -36.72 20.52 -11.92
CA ALA A 41 -36.36 20.60 -13.34
C ALA A 41 -35.52 19.37 -13.73
N ARG A 42 -35.97 18.63 -14.75
CA ARG A 42 -35.15 17.64 -15.45
C ARG A 42 -34.04 18.38 -16.21
N GLY A 43 -32.80 18.16 -15.80
CA GLY A 43 -31.59 18.50 -16.55
C GLY A 43 -30.53 17.50 -16.12
N GLN A 44 -29.78 16.95 -17.07
CA GLN A 44 -28.66 16.03 -16.80
C GLN A 44 -27.71 16.72 -15.80
N THR A 45 -27.72 16.26 -14.56
CA THR A 45 -26.80 16.75 -13.53
C THR A 45 -25.43 16.20 -13.89
N ALA A 46 -24.51 17.10 -14.27
CA ALA A 46 -23.10 16.77 -14.26
C ALA A 46 -22.76 16.16 -12.89
N PRO A 47 -21.92 15.12 -12.81
CA PRO A 47 -21.46 14.61 -11.53
C PRO A 47 -20.93 15.80 -10.72
N SER A 48 -21.38 15.92 -9.46
CA SER A 48 -20.86 16.92 -8.54
C SER A 48 -19.32 16.79 -8.50
N PRO A 49 -18.58 17.90 -8.34
CA PRO A 49 -17.16 17.83 -8.00
C PRO A 49 -16.95 16.79 -6.91
N LEU A 50 -15.82 16.09 -6.91
CA LEU A 50 -15.50 15.19 -5.81
C LEU A 50 -15.67 15.98 -4.51
N ASN A 51 -16.72 15.67 -3.76
CA ASN A 51 -17.00 16.27 -2.47
C ASN A 51 -16.06 15.57 -1.48
N LEU A 52 -14.82 16.06 -1.44
CA LEU A 52 -13.95 15.88 -0.28
C LEU A 52 -14.46 16.75 0.89
N GLU A 53 -15.61 17.44 0.76
CA GLU A 53 -16.16 18.42 1.71
C GLU A 53 -16.47 17.83 3.09
N ALA A 54 -16.56 16.50 3.23
CA ALA A 54 -16.59 15.87 4.56
C ALA A 54 -15.28 16.07 5.37
N PHE A 55 -14.19 16.48 4.69
CA PHE A 55 -12.86 16.66 5.26
C PHE A 55 -12.22 18.01 4.90
N GLU A 56 -12.37 18.54 3.68
CA GLU A 56 -11.57 19.68 3.19
C GLU A 56 -12.25 21.05 3.26
N ASP A 57 -13.58 21.13 3.31
CA ASP A 57 -14.31 22.40 3.17
C ASP A 57 -14.30 23.31 4.40
N ALA A 58 -13.62 22.88 5.47
CA ALA A 58 -13.28 23.78 6.55
C ALA A 58 -11.93 23.50 7.22
N ASP A 59 -11.05 22.70 6.63
CA ASP A 59 -9.76 22.40 7.26
C ASP A 59 -8.94 23.70 7.45
N CYS A 60 -8.20 23.74 8.56
CA CYS A 60 -7.34 24.84 8.93
C CYS A 60 -6.19 25.07 7.94
N LEU A 61 -5.82 24.07 7.13
CA LEU A 61 -4.83 24.20 6.04
C LEU A 61 -5.25 25.20 4.95
N GLY A 62 -6.55 25.45 4.78
CA GLY A 62 -7.05 26.48 3.86
C GLY A 62 -6.88 27.92 4.37
N ASP A 63 -6.32 28.15 5.56
CA ASP A 63 -5.93 29.49 6.02
C ASP A 63 -4.54 29.84 5.46
N PRO A 64 -4.34 31.01 4.82
CA PRO A 64 -3.01 31.40 4.34
C PRO A 64 -1.94 31.44 5.44
N ARG A 65 -2.35 31.64 6.70
CA ARG A 65 -1.46 31.66 7.86
C ARG A 65 -1.10 30.27 8.39
N SER A 66 -1.74 29.21 7.86
CA SER A 66 -1.45 27.84 8.26
C SER A 66 -0.03 27.40 7.90
N GLU A 67 0.54 27.92 6.81
CA GLU A 67 1.93 27.65 6.42
C GLU A 67 2.90 28.12 7.49
N LEU A 68 2.78 29.39 7.88
CA LEU A 68 3.60 29.94 8.95
C LEU A 68 3.37 29.19 10.27
N LEU A 69 2.13 28.76 10.55
CA LEU A 69 1.85 27.99 11.77
C LEU A 69 2.48 26.58 11.73
N LEU A 70 2.42 25.89 10.59
CA LEU A 70 3.06 24.58 10.37
C LEU A 70 4.57 24.68 10.53
N GLU A 71 5.18 25.72 9.94
CA GLU A 71 6.60 26.01 10.06
C GLU A 71 6.99 26.27 11.51
N LEU A 72 6.26 27.17 12.20
CA LEU A 72 6.49 27.46 13.62
C LEU A 72 6.34 26.22 14.51
N MET A 73 5.33 25.38 14.28
CA MET A 73 5.16 24.14 15.04
C MET A 73 6.27 23.12 14.78
N SER A 74 6.72 23.03 13.53
CA SER A 74 7.80 22.12 13.13
C SER A 74 9.14 22.59 13.70
N GLU A 75 9.44 23.88 13.57
CA GLU A 75 10.60 24.53 14.16
C GLU A 75 10.58 24.42 15.69
N PHE A 76 9.42 24.57 16.33
CA PHE A 76 9.30 24.37 17.78
C PHE A 76 9.68 22.94 18.17
N ALA A 77 9.19 21.95 17.41
CA ALA A 77 9.54 20.55 17.64
C ALA A 77 11.05 20.31 17.43
N ASP A 78 11.64 20.87 16.38
CA ASP A 78 13.09 20.79 16.11
C ASP A 78 13.92 21.38 17.27
N VAL A 79 13.56 22.59 17.73
CA VAL A 79 14.24 23.26 18.86
C VAL A 79 14.17 22.43 20.14
N LEU A 80 13.02 21.79 20.41
CA LEU A 80 12.85 20.94 21.59
C LEU A 80 13.62 19.62 21.46
N GLU A 81 13.69 19.03 20.27
CA GLU A 81 14.51 17.84 20.01
C GLU A 81 16.01 18.12 20.15
N ASP A 82 16.50 19.21 19.56
CA ASP A 82 17.90 19.65 19.69
C ASP A 82 18.27 19.90 21.16
N ALA A 83 17.35 20.51 21.92
CA ALA A 83 17.54 20.74 23.34
C ALA A 83 17.67 19.43 24.14
N LEU A 84 16.89 18.40 23.78
CA LEU A 84 17.00 17.06 24.37
C LEU A 84 18.34 16.39 24.01
N SER A 85 18.77 16.44 22.74
CA SER A 85 20.00 15.80 22.26
C SER A 85 21.28 16.42 22.84
N HIS A 86 21.31 17.73 23.09
CA HIS A 86 22.44 18.40 23.74
C HIS A 86 22.49 18.18 25.26
N GLY A 87 21.38 17.78 25.89
CA GLY A 87 21.34 17.41 27.31
C GLY A 87 22.00 16.07 27.63
N GLU A 88 21.97 15.12 26.68
CA GLU A 88 22.46 13.75 26.87
C GLU A 88 23.98 13.63 26.67
N THR A 89 24.57 14.37 25.72
CA THR A 89 25.99 14.27 25.35
C THR A 89 26.96 14.83 26.41
N ALA A 90 26.55 15.82 27.19
CA ALA A 90 27.36 16.39 28.27
C ALA A 90 27.51 15.46 29.50
N SER A 91 26.65 14.44 29.64
CA SER A 91 26.70 13.47 30.75
C SER A 91 27.80 12.41 30.58
N LEU A 92 28.23 12.15 29.35
CA LEU A 92 29.21 11.11 29.02
C LEU A 92 30.67 11.61 29.05
N SER A 93 30.92 12.92 29.13
CA SER A 93 32.27 13.50 29.10
C SER A 93 32.87 13.86 30.47
N SER A 94 32.15 13.65 31.59
CA SER A 94 32.65 13.97 32.93
C SER A 94 32.91 12.72 33.78
N SER A 95 33.90 11.91 33.40
CA SER A 95 34.44 10.84 34.26
C SER A 95 35.93 11.06 34.55
N SER A 96 36.27 12.07 35.37
CA SER A 96 37.55 12.10 36.09
C SER A 96 37.57 13.12 37.22
N SER A 97 36.86 12.88 38.33
CA SER A 97 37.29 13.32 39.67
C SER A 97 36.38 12.76 40.75
N SER A 98 36.97 12.05 41.70
CA SER A 98 36.33 11.49 42.88
C SER A 98 35.94 12.58 43.89
N SER A 99 34.70 13.04 43.83
CA SER A 99 33.97 13.64 44.95
C SER A 99 32.48 13.60 44.62
N ALA A 100 31.68 12.99 45.49
CA ALA A 100 30.23 12.86 45.33
C ALA A 100 29.57 14.23 45.05
N PRO A 101 28.77 14.38 43.97
CA PRO A 101 27.98 15.58 43.76
C PRO A 101 26.81 15.64 44.73
N SER A 102 26.48 16.85 45.20
CA SER A 102 25.34 17.12 46.09
C SER A 102 24.00 17.07 45.33
N PRO A 103 22.85 16.85 46.01
CA PRO A 103 21.54 16.76 45.38
C PRO A 103 21.05 18.14 44.96
N HIS A 104 21.50 18.59 43.79
CA HIS A 104 20.95 19.73 43.06
C HIS A 104 21.02 19.48 41.55
N GLU A 105 20.67 18.26 41.12
CA GLU A 105 20.30 17.99 39.73
C GLU A 105 18.81 18.29 39.55
N ALA A 106 18.50 19.57 39.34
CA ALA A 106 17.32 19.96 38.60
C ALA A 106 17.49 19.43 37.15
N THR A 107 17.07 18.17 36.99
CA THR A 107 16.55 17.46 35.82
C THR A 107 16.85 18.04 34.43
N LEU A 108 17.24 17.16 33.50
CA LEU A 108 17.44 17.39 32.06
C LEU A 108 16.44 18.38 31.40
N SER A 109 15.21 18.50 31.90
CA SER A 109 14.21 19.46 31.41
C SER A 109 14.62 20.92 31.60
N ALA A 110 15.17 21.33 32.75
CA ALA A 110 15.45 22.75 33.02
C ALA A 110 16.54 23.34 32.10
N ARG A 111 17.57 22.54 31.75
CA ARG A 111 18.59 22.94 30.76
C ARG A 111 18.07 22.92 29.33
N SER A 112 17.23 21.94 28.99
CA SER A 112 16.60 21.85 27.67
C SER A 112 15.69 23.06 27.41
N TRP A 113 14.89 23.45 28.41
CA TRP A 113 14.03 24.64 28.34
C TRP A 113 14.82 25.95 28.29
N ALA A 114 16.01 26.01 28.89
CA ALA A 114 16.89 27.19 28.78
C ALA A 114 17.38 27.42 27.34
N THR A 115 17.68 26.34 26.60
CA THR A 115 18.07 26.40 25.18
C THR A 115 16.89 26.80 24.30
N ALA A 116 15.69 26.28 24.57
CA ALA A 116 14.47 26.62 23.83
C ALA A 116 13.89 28.01 24.20
N GLY A 117 14.32 28.60 25.32
CA GLY A 117 13.72 29.80 25.93
C GLY A 117 13.71 31.03 25.01
N SER A 118 14.75 31.22 24.19
CA SER A 118 14.80 32.33 23.21
C SER A 118 13.67 32.19 22.18
N TRP A 119 13.55 30.99 21.58
CA TRP A 119 12.52 30.68 20.60
C TRP A 119 11.12 30.85 21.20
N ILE A 120 10.90 30.29 22.40
CA ILE A 120 9.62 30.37 23.12
C ILE A 120 9.21 31.83 23.36
N SER A 121 10.15 32.68 23.77
CA SER A 121 9.88 34.08 24.06
C SER A 121 9.55 34.92 22.82
N GLU A 122 10.20 34.63 21.70
CA GLU A 122 10.09 35.40 20.46
C GLU A 122 8.94 34.91 19.57
N ARG A 123 8.84 33.60 19.36
CA ARG A 123 7.94 32.96 18.39
C ARG A 123 6.75 32.26 19.04
N GLY A 124 6.85 31.86 20.31
CA GLY A 124 5.76 31.21 21.05
C GLY A 124 4.43 32.00 21.05
N PRO A 125 4.43 33.32 21.36
CA PRO A 125 3.21 34.12 21.30
C PRO A 125 2.58 34.19 19.90
N ILE A 126 3.41 34.21 18.85
CA ILE A 126 2.97 34.23 17.45
C ILE A 126 2.30 32.90 17.12
N MET A 127 2.95 31.78 17.44
CA MET A 127 2.40 30.44 17.26
C MET A 127 1.05 30.27 17.98
N MET A 128 0.91 30.76 19.22
CA MET A 128 -0.34 30.69 19.98
C MET A 128 -1.45 31.55 19.39
N HIS A 129 -1.13 32.77 18.96
CA HIS A 129 -2.10 33.65 18.30
C HIS A 129 -2.61 33.04 16.99
N LEU A 130 -1.69 32.51 16.18
CA LEU A 130 -2.02 31.80 14.94
C LEU A 130 -2.84 30.55 15.24
N SER A 131 -2.48 29.75 16.25
CA SER A 131 -3.23 28.55 16.66
C SER A 131 -4.69 28.86 16.96
N GLY A 132 -4.98 29.92 17.73
CA GLY A 132 -6.36 30.31 18.06
C GLY A 132 -7.18 30.76 16.84
N THR A 133 -6.53 31.29 15.80
CA THR A 133 -7.21 31.80 14.60
C THR A 133 -7.32 30.75 13.48
N VAL A 134 -6.28 29.94 13.30
CA VAL A 134 -6.17 28.92 12.26
C VAL A 134 -6.92 27.64 12.67
N LEU A 135 -6.72 27.18 13.91
CA LEU A 135 -7.24 25.87 14.38
C LEU A 135 -8.67 25.94 14.93
N SER A 136 -9.25 27.13 15.09
CA SER A 136 -10.66 27.29 15.49
C SER A 136 -11.65 26.92 14.38
N ARG A 137 -11.14 26.61 13.19
CA ARG A 137 -11.93 26.15 12.06
C ARG A 137 -12.47 24.71 12.31
N PRO A 138 -13.62 24.34 11.71
CA PRO A 138 -14.12 22.96 11.74
C PRO A 138 -13.11 21.98 11.09
N TYR A 139 -13.23 20.67 11.31
CA TYR A 139 -12.44 19.63 10.62
C TYR A 139 -10.89 19.72 10.69
N CYS A 140 -10.34 20.48 11.64
CA CYS A 140 -8.91 20.59 11.91
C CYS A 140 -8.45 19.66 13.04
N GLU A 141 -8.95 18.43 13.17
CA GLU A 141 -8.65 17.56 14.33
C GLU A 141 -7.13 17.33 14.53
N PRO A 142 -6.33 16.97 13.50
CA PRO A 142 -4.88 16.83 13.66
C PRO A 142 -4.19 18.14 14.07
N GLY A 143 -4.57 19.26 13.45
CA GLY A 143 -4.01 20.57 13.77
C GLY A 143 -4.40 21.02 15.18
N LYS A 144 -5.63 20.78 15.61
CA LYS A 144 -6.09 21.06 16.98
C LYS A 144 -5.31 20.24 18.01
N VAL A 145 -5.08 18.96 17.75
CA VAL A 145 -4.23 18.10 18.60
C VAL A 145 -2.79 18.63 18.64
N ALA A 146 -2.22 19.00 17.49
CA ALA A 146 -0.89 19.61 17.42
C ALA A 146 -0.82 20.92 18.23
N GLY A 147 -1.79 21.81 18.06
CA GLY A 147 -1.87 23.07 18.81
C GLY A 147 -2.08 22.87 20.31
N ALA A 148 -2.91 21.91 20.70
CA ALA A 148 -3.09 21.54 22.10
C ALA A 148 -1.79 20.98 22.69
N ALA A 149 -1.11 20.07 22.00
CA ALA A 149 0.18 19.54 22.45
C ALA A 149 1.27 20.63 22.56
N ALA A 150 1.37 21.53 21.58
CA ALA A 150 2.25 22.69 21.63
C ALA A 150 1.91 23.62 22.81
N THR A 151 0.62 23.83 23.09
CA THR A 151 0.17 24.60 24.26
C THR A 151 0.60 23.93 25.56
N CYS A 152 0.42 22.62 25.69
CA CYS A 152 0.87 21.88 26.87
C CYS A 152 2.39 21.97 27.05
N LEU A 153 3.16 21.87 25.97
CA LEU A 153 4.62 22.03 25.98
C LEU A 153 5.04 23.44 26.43
N LEU A 154 4.39 24.50 25.93
CA LEU A 154 4.69 25.87 26.35
C LEU A 154 4.40 26.11 27.85
N LEU A 155 3.45 25.38 28.44
CA LEU A 155 3.19 25.44 29.90
C LEU A 155 4.29 24.76 30.72
N LEU A 156 5.12 23.90 30.10
CA LEU A 156 6.25 23.22 30.75
C LEU A 156 7.55 24.03 30.74
N ASP A 157 7.58 25.24 30.16
CA ASP A 157 8.81 26.06 30.04
C ASP A 157 9.49 26.41 31.38
N ARG A 158 8.73 26.32 32.47
CA ARG A 158 9.10 26.64 33.86
C ARG A 158 8.52 25.58 34.77
N PRO A 159 9.13 24.38 34.80
CA PRO A 159 8.59 23.25 35.54
C PRO A 159 8.55 23.49 37.06
N GLU A 160 9.28 24.47 37.57
CA GLU A 160 9.27 24.92 38.96
C GLU A 160 7.99 25.67 39.40
N ASP A 161 7.16 26.15 38.46
CA ASP A 161 5.90 26.82 38.77
C ASP A 161 4.77 25.79 38.91
N GLU A 162 4.39 25.47 40.15
CA GLU A 162 3.31 24.51 40.46
C GLU A 162 1.98 24.84 39.77
N ASN A 163 1.66 26.12 39.56
CA ASN A 163 0.42 26.49 38.88
C ASN A 163 0.48 26.17 37.39
N ARG A 164 1.63 26.44 36.75
CA ARG A 164 1.86 26.06 35.35
C ARG A 164 1.90 24.55 35.18
N MET A 165 2.52 23.84 36.11
CA MET A 165 2.55 22.37 36.10
C MET A 165 1.15 21.76 36.21
N ASN A 166 0.30 22.28 37.10
CA ASN A 166 -1.09 21.87 37.21
C ASN A 166 -1.89 22.18 35.94
N GLN A 167 -1.62 23.31 35.29
CA GLN A 167 -2.23 23.66 33.99
C GLN A 167 -1.76 22.73 32.87
N ALA A 168 -0.48 22.38 32.82
CA ALA A 168 0.07 21.43 31.86
C ALA A 168 -0.57 20.04 32.03
N PHE A 169 -0.76 19.58 33.28
CA PHE A 169 -1.44 18.33 33.57
C PHE A 169 -2.94 18.35 33.23
N GLN A 170 -3.62 19.50 33.38
CA GLN A 170 -5.00 19.61 32.89
C GLN A 170 -5.05 19.63 31.37
N CYS A 171 -4.08 20.29 30.72
CA CYS A 171 -3.95 20.34 29.26
C CYS A 171 -3.77 18.93 28.66
N THR A 172 -3.00 18.04 29.30
CA THR A 172 -2.86 16.65 28.83
C THR A 172 -4.18 15.89 28.85
N LYS A 173 -5.05 16.11 29.85
CA LYS A 173 -6.38 15.48 29.90
C LYS A 173 -7.32 16.01 28.81
N ASP A 174 -7.26 17.30 28.52
CA ASP A 174 -8.06 17.89 27.46
C ASP A 174 -7.62 17.34 26.09
N LEU A 175 -6.31 17.17 25.88
CA LEU A 175 -5.70 16.52 24.73
C LEU A 175 -6.14 15.05 24.58
N GLU A 176 -6.25 14.29 25.67
CA GLU A 176 -6.79 12.93 25.66
C GLU A 176 -8.23 12.89 25.13
N GLY A 177 -9.10 13.76 25.65
CA GLY A 177 -10.48 13.83 25.18
C GLY A 177 -10.59 14.16 23.69
N MET A 178 -9.65 14.95 23.16
CA MET A 178 -9.55 15.23 21.73
C MET A 178 -9.12 13.99 20.93
N LEU A 179 -8.15 13.21 21.41
CA LEU A 179 -7.72 11.96 20.77
C LEU A 179 -8.81 10.89 20.83
N GLU A 180 -9.52 10.75 21.95
CA GLU A 180 -10.63 9.80 22.10
C GLU A 180 -11.78 10.11 21.12
N ALA A 181 -12.08 11.39 20.90
CA ALA A 181 -13.10 11.81 19.93
C ALA A 181 -12.80 11.40 18.48
N THR A 182 -11.55 11.05 18.16
CA THR A 182 -11.14 10.56 16.84
C THR A 182 -11.43 9.07 16.63
N ALA A 183 -11.82 8.34 17.67
CA ALA A 183 -12.18 6.94 17.64
C ALA A 183 -13.67 6.74 18.02
N PRO A 184 -14.63 7.07 17.13
CA PRO A 184 -16.05 7.09 17.46
C PRO A 184 -16.58 5.77 18.05
N GLY A 185 -17.36 5.88 19.13
CA GLY A 185 -17.78 4.77 19.97
C GLY A 185 -18.94 3.91 19.46
N THR A 186 -19.48 4.13 18.25
CA THR A 186 -20.80 3.57 17.88
C THR A 186 -20.90 3.08 16.44
N LYS A 187 -20.36 1.88 16.15
CA LYS A 187 -20.99 0.75 15.40
C LYS A 187 -20.00 -0.20 14.72
N SER A 188 -18.80 0.23 14.39
CA SER A 188 -17.77 -0.60 13.74
C SER A 188 -16.43 -0.43 14.44
N LEU A 189 -15.63 -1.50 14.59
CA LEU A 189 -14.24 -1.44 15.07
C LEU A 189 -13.32 -0.63 14.14
N TYR A 190 -13.78 -0.36 12.92
CA TYR A 190 -13.00 0.21 11.81
C TYR A 190 -13.25 1.70 11.59
N ASP A 191 -14.23 2.29 12.28
CA ASP A 191 -14.51 3.72 12.24
C ASP A 191 -13.49 4.43 13.16
N THR A 192 -12.30 4.73 12.62
CA THR A 192 -11.28 5.56 13.27
C THR A 192 -10.77 6.63 12.31
N ARG A 193 -10.50 7.81 12.85
CA ARG A 193 -9.94 8.95 12.11
C ARG A 193 -8.41 8.99 12.12
N LEU A 194 -7.75 7.90 12.55
CA LEU A 194 -6.28 7.84 12.65
C LEU A 194 -5.58 8.12 11.30
N HIS A 195 -6.18 7.68 10.19
CA HIS A 195 -5.66 7.97 8.85
C HIS A 195 -5.53 9.48 8.58
N MET A 196 -6.39 10.32 9.15
CA MET A 196 -6.30 11.79 9.05
C MET A 196 -5.00 12.30 9.69
N PHE A 197 -4.61 11.74 10.83
CA PHE A 197 -3.39 12.11 11.54
C PHE A 197 -2.14 11.62 10.83
N LEU A 198 -2.16 10.40 10.29
CA LEU A 198 -1.02 9.84 9.55
C LEU A 198 -0.72 10.60 8.24
N ARG A 199 -1.72 11.28 7.67
CA ARG A 199 -1.56 12.10 6.46
C ARG A 199 -1.31 13.57 6.73
N SER A 200 -1.77 14.05 7.87
CA SER A 200 -1.74 15.46 8.21
C SER A 200 -0.31 16.01 8.17
N PRO A 201 -0.08 17.19 7.57
CA PRO A 201 1.21 17.88 7.66
C PRO A 201 1.44 18.46 9.06
N TRP A 202 0.41 18.61 9.89
CA TRP A 202 0.57 19.04 11.27
C TRP A 202 1.44 18.04 12.06
N PRO A 203 2.46 18.50 12.81
CA PRO A 203 3.37 17.64 13.57
C PRO A 203 2.71 17.12 14.86
N ALA A 204 1.46 16.64 14.79
CA ALA A 204 0.65 16.26 15.94
C ALA A 204 1.31 15.16 16.77
N PHE A 205 1.64 14.01 16.16
CA PHE A 205 2.29 12.92 16.88
C PHE A 205 3.68 13.28 17.41
N ARG A 206 4.43 14.09 16.66
CA ARG A 206 5.75 14.57 17.08
C ARG A 206 5.66 15.46 18.33
N LEU A 207 4.73 16.42 18.35
CA LEU A 207 4.51 17.29 19.50
C LEU A 207 3.94 16.55 20.71
N VAL A 208 3.03 15.58 20.50
CA VAL A 208 2.52 14.73 21.59
C VAL A 208 3.63 13.85 22.16
N GLU A 209 4.52 13.31 21.32
CA GLU A 209 5.68 12.55 21.77
C GLU A 209 6.66 13.43 22.58
N LEU A 210 6.97 14.63 22.10
CA LEU A 210 7.80 15.59 22.83
C LEU A 210 7.18 15.95 24.18
N LEU A 211 5.86 16.12 24.22
CA LEU A 211 5.14 16.34 25.47
C LEU A 211 5.35 15.18 26.44
N VAL A 212 5.24 13.93 25.98
CA VAL A 212 5.50 12.73 26.79
C VAL A 212 6.93 12.67 27.30
N ARG A 213 7.92 13.01 26.48
CA ARG A 213 9.36 12.96 26.84
C ARG A 213 9.79 14.10 27.78
N LEU A 214 9.23 15.29 27.61
CA LEU A 214 9.60 16.49 28.38
C LEU A 214 8.77 16.66 29.66
N PHE A 215 7.67 15.92 29.82
CA PHE A 215 6.87 15.98 31.04
C PHE A 215 7.71 15.50 32.25
N PRO A 216 7.76 16.28 33.34
CA PRO A 216 8.46 15.84 34.54
C PRO A 216 7.64 14.74 35.25
N GLY A 217 8.04 13.48 35.04
CA GLY A 217 7.39 12.33 35.69
C GLY A 217 7.60 12.29 37.21
N SER A 218 6.67 11.66 37.93
CA SER A 218 6.74 11.41 39.38
C SER A 218 7.84 10.43 39.79
N ASP A 219 8.36 9.62 38.86
CA ASP A 219 9.41 8.60 39.12
C ASP A 219 10.85 9.16 39.12
N ARG A 220 11.02 10.49 39.15
CA ARG A 220 12.30 11.12 39.50
C ARG A 220 12.41 11.51 40.97
N LEU A 221 11.42 11.16 41.79
CA LEU A 221 11.50 11.23 43.24
C LEU A 221 11.89 9.86 43.80
N ASP A 222 13.08 9.87 44.41
CA ASP A 222 13.71 8.82 45.19
C ASP A 222 12.70 7.89 45.92
N PRO A 223 12.72 6.56 45.70
CA PRO A 223 11.86 5.61 46.39
C PRO A 223 12.04 5.59 47.92
N ASP A 224 13.08 6.25 48.45
CA ASP A 224 13.31 6.43 49.89
C ASP A 224 12.76 7.75 50.47
N SER A 225 12.11 8.61 49.67
CA SER A 225 11.54 9.88 50.17
C SER A 225 10.20 9.66 50.88
N SER A 226 10.28 9.40 52.19
CA SER A 226 9.15 9.39 53.12
C SER A 226 8.57 10.80 53.36
N GLY A 227 7.85 11.33 52.36
CA GLY A 227 7.09 12.58 52.46
C GLY A 227 5.68 12.43 51.89
N PRO A 228 4.62 12.85 52.58
CA PRO A 228 3.26 12.61 52.13
C PRO A 228 2.83 13.68 51.12
N VAL A 229 2.88 13.37 49.82
CA VAL A 229 1.96 13.97 48.85
C VAL A 229 1.04 12.87 48.34
N SER A 230 -0.07 12.72 49.06
CA SER A 230 -1.15 11.79 48.75
C SER A 230 -1.97 12.33 47.57
N LEU A 231 -1.64 11.90 46.36
CA LEU A 231 -2.64 11.61 45.32
C LEU A 231 -2.69 10.10 45.15
N SER A 232 -3.49 9.45 46.01
CA SER A 232 -3.72 8.01 45.97
C SER A 232 -4.55 7.63 44.73
N LEU A 233 -3.91 7.49 43.59
CA LEU A 233 -4.30 6.46 42.62
C LEU A 233 -3.41 5.27 42.94
N ARG A 234 -4.00 4.21 43.52
CA ARG A 234 -3.32 2.90 43.54
C ARG A 234 -3.00 2.57 42.10
N GLU A 235 -1.72 2.62 41.72
CA GLU A 235 -1.28 2.14 40.42
C GLU A 235 -1.83 0.72 40.22
N PRO A 236 -2.61 0.45 39.17
CA PRO A 236 -2.98 -0.91 38.86
C PRO A 236 -1.69 -1.71 38.63
N GLU A 237 -1.57 -2.92 39.16
CA GLU A 237 -0.43 -3.82 38.88
C GLU A 237 -0.23 -4.06 37.35
N PHE A 238 -1.24 -3.70 36.54
CA PHE A 238 -1.31 -3.78 35.07
C PHE A 238 -0.32 -2.92 34.27
N TRP A 239 0.59 -2.19 34.93
CA TRP A 239 1.54 -1.26 34.29
C TRP A 239 3.01 -1.55 34.60
N ARG A 240 3.30 -2.52 35.48
CA ARG A 240 4.68 -2.93 35.75
C ARG A 240 5.18 -3.77 34.58
N CYS A 241 5.78 -3.09 33.60
CA CYS A 241 6.52 -3.69 32.49
C CYS A 241 7.83 -4.31 32.98
N VAL A 242 7.73 -5.31 33.86
CA VAL A 242 8.85 -6.08 34.41
C VAL A 242 8.99 -7.41 33.69
N LYS A 243 10.13 -8.07 33.90
CA LYS A 243 10.31 -9.46 33.49
C LYS A 243 9.45 -10.35 34.39
N HIS A 244 8.39 -10.91 33.83
CA HIS A 244 7.42 -11.72 34.57
C HIS A 244 7.71 -13.21 34.44
N GLU A 245 7.33 -13.97 35.46
CA GLU A 245 7.23 -15.43 35.42
C GLU A 245 5.74 -15.81 35.28
N ASP A 246 5.42 -16.91 34.61
CA ASP A 246 4.07 -17.45 34.55
C ASP A 246 3.63 -17.98 35.93
N LEU A 247 2.38 -18.45 36.02
CA LEU A 247 1.81 -19.03 37.26
C LEU A 247 2.58 -20.27 37.77
N HIS A 248 3.56 -20.78 37.02
CA HIS A 248 4.40 -21.92 37.33
C HIS A 248 5.88 -21.54 37.58
N GLY A 249 6.21 -20.24 37.61
CA GLY A 249 7.58 -19.76 37.81
C GLY A 249 8.48 -19.90 36.58
N ALA A 250 7.91 -20.17 35.39
CA ALA A 250 8.67 -20.16 34.15
C ALA A 250 8.71 -18.72 33.60
N PRO A 251 9.87 -18.20 33.16
CA PRO A 251 9.95 -16.84 32.63
C PRO A 251 8.98 -16.68 31.44
N LEU A 252 8.16 -15.62 31.47
CA LEU A 252 7.39 -15.21 30.30
C LEU A 252 8.37 -14.90 29.16
N GLU A 253 7.94 -15.25 27.94
CA GLU A 253 8.75 -15.18 26.72
C GLU A 253 9.23 -13.76 26.35
N PHE A 254 8.63 -12.71 26.93
CA PHE A 254 8.81 -11.32 26.51
C PHE A 254 9.52 -10.46 27.56
N ASP A 255 10.71 -9.96 27.21
CA ASP A 255 11.49 -8.99 27.99
C ASP A 255 11.09 -7.54 27.64
N TRP A 256 10.09 -7.02 28.35
CA TRP A 256 9.55 -5.67 28.10
C TRP A 256 10.54 -4.52 28.37
N PRO A 257 11.36 -4.54 29.44
CA PRO A 257 12.40 -3.53 29.64
C PRO A 257 13.38 -3.46 28.47
N TRP A 258 13.88 -4.62 28.02
CA TRP A 258 14.74 -4.66 26.84
C TRP A 258 14.03 -4.11 25.61
N PHE A 259 12.78 -4.52 25.37
CA PHE A 259 12.01 -4.06 24.22
C PHE A 259 11.80 -2.55 24.21
N HIS A 260 11.51 -1.95 25.37
CA HIS A 260 11.37 -0.50 25.51
C HIS A 260 12.65 0.25 25.09
N ASP A 261 13.81 -0.16 25.60
CA ASP A 261 15.08 0.51 25.33
C ASP A 261 15.52 0.31 23.87
N ALA A 262 15.38 -0.93 23.37
CA ALA A 262 15.65 -1.26 21.99
C ALA A 262 14.73 -0.48 21.03
N LEU A 263 13.45 -0.33 21.37
CA LEU A 263 12.47 0.39 20.56
C LEU A 263 12.81 1.87 20.42
N LYS A 264 13.25 2.54 21.48
CA LYS A 264 13.69 3.95 21.41
C LYS A 264 14.86 4.12 20.44
N ILE A 265 15.91 3.31 20.61
CA ILE A 265 17.08 3.32 19.73
C ILE A 265 16.69 3.01 18.28
N ALA A 266 15.77 2.05 18.08
CA ALA A 266 15.26 1.70 16.77
C ALA A 266 14.53 2.86 16.09
N LEU A 267 13.64 3.55 16.81
CA LEU A 267 12.85 4.67 16.30
C LEU A 267 13.71 5.90 16.00
N ASP A 268 14.62 6.26 16.90
CA ASP A 268 15.57 7.37 16.67
C ASP A 268 16.42 7.10 15.43
N SER A 269 16.90 5.87 15.27
CA SER A 269 17.65 5.45 14.09
C SER A 269 16.81 5.41 12.82
N ALA A 270 15.51 5.09 12.92
CA ALA A 270 14.61 4.98 11.77
C ALA A 270 14.13 6.33 11.24
N MET A 271 14.04 7.34 12.12
CA MET A 271 13.60 8.70 11.76
C MET A 271 14.72 9.60 11.25
N ASP A 272 15.93 9.05 11.05
CA ASP A 272 17.00 9.70 10.31
C ASP A 272 16.52 10.09 8.91
N SER A 273 16.60 11.38 8.57
CA SER A 273 16.10 11.93 7.31
C SER A 273 16.70 11.22 6.10
N HIS A 274 17.99 10.87 6.13
CA HIS A 274 18.67 10.18 5.03
C HIS A 274 18.09 8.78 4.78
N LYS A 275 17.54 8.11 5.81
CA LYS A 275 16.88 6.80 5.63
C LYS A 275 15.46 6.92 5.09
N LEU A 276 14.78 8.03 5.38
CA LEU A 276 13.40 8.30 4.98
C LEU A 276 13.26 8.92 3.58
N GLU A 277 14.36 9.39 2.99
CA GLU A 277 14.40 9.87 1.61
C GLU A 277 14.10 8.76 0.60
N LEU A 278 13.42 9.13 -0.49
CA LEU A 278 13.26 8.29 -1.67
C LEU A 278 14.40 8.61 -2.63
N TRP A 279 15.12 7.60 -3.07
CA TRP A 279 16.26 7.81 -3.96
C TRP A 279 15.94 7.38 -5.38
N PRO A 280 16.05 8.30 -6.35
CA PRO A 280 16.03 8.00 -7.78
C PRO A 280 16.71 6.73 -8.26
N GLU A 281 17.90 6.46 -7.73
CA GLU A 281 18.77 5.36 -8.13
C GLU A 281 18.24 3.99 -7.69
N ASP A 282 17.26 3.96 -6.78
CA ASP A 282 16.62 2.73 -6.31
C ASP A 282 15.62 2.14 -7.33
N GLY A 283 15.33 2.84 -8.45
CA GLY A 283 14.46 2.33 -9.53
C GLY A 283 13.13 3.09 -9.69
N PRO A 284 12.10 2.47 -10.32
CA PRO A 284 10.74 3.00 -10.34
C PRO A 284 10.21 3.27 -8.93
N LEU A 285 9.20 4.14 -8.80
CA LEU A 285 8.73 4.63 -7.50
C LEU A 285 8.37 3.52 -6.49
N SER A 286 7.79 2.41 -6.95
CA SER A 286 7.53 1.24 -6.11
C SER A 286 8.80 0.65 -5.50
N GLU A 287 9.91 0.63 -6.24
CA GLU A 287 11.20 0.13 -5.76
C GLU A 287 11.87 1.13 -4.81
N GLN A 288 11.75 2.43 -5.07
CA GLN A 288 12.21 3.47 -4.15
C GLN A 288 11.53 3.33 -2.78
N TYR A 289 10.24 3.00 -2.74
CA TYR A 289 9.54 2.73 -1.48
C TYR A 289 10.08 1.51 -0.74
N ARG A 290 10.33 0.40 -1.46
CA ARG A 290 10.91 -0.79 -0.84
C ARG A 290 12.33 -0.52 -0.35
N ALA A 291 13.13 0.21 -1.11
CA ALA A 291 14.49 0.56 -0.74
C ALA A 291 14.55 1.46 0.51
N ARG A 292 13.66 2.46 0.61
CA ARG A 292 13.47 3.27 1.82
C ARG A 292 13.15 2.41 3.03
N TRP A 293 12.18 1.50 2.89
CA TRP A 293 11.85 0.55 3.95
C TRP A 293 13.02 -0.37 4.31
N ALA A 294 13.75 -0.85 3.32
CA ALA A 294 14.94 -1.67 3.53
C ALA A 294 16.02 -0.90 4.30
N ARG A 295 16.23 0.40 4.03
CA ARG A 295 17.17 1.25 4.79
C ARG A 295 16.79 1.35 6.26
N VAL A 296 15.51 1.54 6.56
CA VAL A 296 15.00 1.57 7.95
C VAL A 296 15.16 0.20 8.62
N TYR A 297 14.71 -0.86 7.95
CA TYR A 297 14.68 -2.21 8.50
C TYR A 297 16.06 -2.85 8.66
N ARG A 298 17.05 -2.47 7.84
CA ARG A 298 18.45 -2.92 7.97
C ARG A 298 19.15 -2.42 9.22
N SER A 299 18.57 -1.47 9.97
CA SER A 299 19.07 -1.12 11.29
C SER A 299 18.92 -2.32 12.24
N PRO A 300 20.00 -2.86 12.83
CA PRO A 300 19.93 -4.06 13.66
C PRO A 300 18.89 -3.96 14.78
N MET A 301 18.83 -2.81 15.45
CA MET A 301 17.88 -2.59 16.55
C MET A 301 16.42 -2.51 16.06
N PHE A 302 16.18 -1.95 14.88
CA PHE A 302 14.84 -1.93 14.28
C PHE A 302 14.37 -3.34 13.91
N ARG A 303 15.26 -4.14 13.35
CA ARG A 303 15.00 -5.55 13.02
C ARG A 303 14.64 -6.37 14.27
N ASP A 304 15.43 -6.25 15.33
CA ASP A 304 15.24 -7.02 16.57
C ASP A 304 13.94 -6.61 17.28
N THR A 305 13.62 -5.32 17.30
CA THR A 305 12.36 -4.81 17.87
C THR A 305 11.14 -5.21 17.04
N ALA A 306 11.22 -5.19 15.71
CA ALA A 306 10.17 -5.70 14.84
C ALA A 306 9.96 -7.22 15.00
N ALA A 307 11.03 -8.00 15.18
CA ALA A 307 10.96 -9.43 15.46
C ALA A 307 10.27 -9.70 16.81
N PHE A 308 10.63 -8.94 17.84
CA PHE A 308 9.96 -8.99 19.14
C PHE A 308 8.48 -8.64 19.03
N ALA A 309 8.14 -7.54 18.33
CA ALA A 309 6.77 -7.10 18.09
C ALA A 309 5.94 -8.18 17.37
N SER A 310 6.51 -8.84 16.36
CA SER A 310 5.89 -9.95 15.64
C SER A 310 5.64 -11.15 16.57
N ALA A 311 6.64 -11.53 17.38
CA ALA A 311 6.51 -12.61 18.34
C ALA A 311 5.43 -12.30 19.39
N ALA A 312 5.45 -11.09 19.95
CA ALA A 312 4.43 -10.60 20.87
C ALA A 312 3.06 -10.69 20.20
N PHE A 313 2.90 -10.15 19.02
CA PHE A 313 1.63 -10.13 18.28
C PHE A 313 1.02 -11.52 18.04
N TYR A 314 1.82 -12.50 17.57
CA TYR A 314 1.30 -13.84 17.23
C TYR A 314 1.18 -14.79 18.41
N LYS A 315 2.06 -14.66 19.41
CA LYS A 315 2.09 -15.58 20.54
C LYS A 315 1.36 -15.02 21.76
N PHE A 316 0.95 -13.74 21.77
CA PHE A 316 0.29 -13.16 22.94
C PHE A 316 -0.97 -13.94 23.34
N ARG A 317 -1.00 -14.42 24.58
CA ARG A 317 -2.16 -15.12 25.17
C ARG A 317 -2.79 -14.28 26.27
N ARG A 318 -4.03 -14.62 26.63
CA ARG A 318 -4.80 -13.97 27.70
C ARG A 318 -4.03 -13.83 29.03
N GLN A 319 -3.26 -14.85 29.43
CA GLN A 319 -2.47 -14.81 30.67
C GLN A 319 -1.39 -13.73 30.66
N GLN A 320 -0.88 -13.34 29.49
CA GLN A 320 0.12 -12.29 29.34
C GLN A 320 -0.51 -10.89 29.35
N TRP A 321 -1.78 -10.76 28.92
CA TRP A 321 -2.57 -9.53 29.13
C TRP A 321 -2.79 -9.26 30.62
N GLU A 322 -3.00 -10.33 31.39
CA GLU A 322 -3.18 -10.28 32.84
C GLU A 322 -1.84 -10.00 33.57
N ALA A 323 -0.69 -10.16 32.91
CA ALA A 323 0.66 -9.93 33.45
C ALA A 323 1.12 -8.46 33.42
N GLY A 324 0.34 -7.51 32.89
CA GLY A 324 0.48 -6.10 33.27
C GLY A 324 1.57 -5.25 32.62
N CYS A 325 1.81 -5.40 31.30
CA CYS A 325 2.56 -4.39 30.51
C CYS A 325 1.70 -3.83 29.36
N SER A 326 0.63 -3.12 29.70
CA SER A 326 -0.28 -2.53 28.69
C SER A 326 0.44 -1.63 27.66
N PRO A 327 1.35 -0.72 28.06
CA PRO A 327 2.11 0.10 27.11
C PRO A 327 2.99 -0.71 26.17
N GLY A 328 3.68 -1.74 26.69
CA GLY A 328 4.53 -2.59 25.86
C GLY A 328 3.73 -3.39 24.84
N ILE A 329 2.54 -3.88 25.22
CA ILE A 329 1.65 -4.59 24.30
C ILE A 329 1.16 -3.64 23.19
N VAL A 330 0.70 -2.44 23.55
CA VAL A 330 0.26 -1.44 22.57
C VAL A 330 1.43 -1.04 21.66
N ALA A 331 2.62 -0.81 22.20
CA ALA A 331 3.82 -0.51 21.44
C ALA A 331 4.17 -1.63 20.46
N ALA A 332 4.16 -2.90 20.91
CA ALA A 332 4.41 -4.04 20.05
C ALA A 332 3.36 -4.17 18.94
N TYR A 333 2.09 -3.94 19.23
CA TYR A 333 1.02 -4.00 18.24
C TYR A 333 1.11 -2.87 17.21
N LEU A 334 1.43 -1.64 17.65
CA LEU A 334 1.65 -0.51 16.76
C LEU A 334 2.92 -0.68 15.92
N MET A 335 4.01 -1.16 16.52
CA MET A 335 5.25 -1.47 15.81
C MET A 335 5.01 -2.56 14.76
N GLN A 336 4.20 -3.57 15.09
CA GLN A 336 3.78 -4.60 14.15
C GLN A 336 2.90 -4.03 13.03
N VAL A 337 2.04 -3.05 13.31
CA VAL A 337 1.26 -2.31 12.31
C VAL A 337 2.17 -1.53 11.37
N VAL A 338 3.13 -0.76 11.89
CA VAL A 338 4.13 -0.03 11.07
C VAL A 338 4.92 -1.01 10.22
N THR A 339 5.30 -2.15 10.80
CA THR A 339 5.95 -3.24 10.06
C THR A 339 5.01 -3.82 8.99
N PHE A 340 3.71 -4.00 9.24
CA PHE A 340 2.75 -4.42 8.21
C PHE A 340 2.56 -3.37 7.10
N CYS A 341 2.61 -2.07 7.39
CA CYS A 341 2.62 -1.03 6.35
C CYS A 341 3.78 -1.24 5.35
N SER A 342 4.92 -1.77 5.81
CA SER A 342 6.06 -2.10 4.94
C SER A 342 5.86 -3.35 4.10
N ARG A 343 4.93 -4.23 4.50
CA ARG A 343 4.72 -5.57 3.91
C ARG A 343 3.70 -5.57 2.76
N ASP A 344 3.04 -4.44 2.49
CA ASP A 344 1.99 -4.32 1.48
C ASP A 344 0.84 -5.35 1.62
N THR A 345 0.68 -5.91 2.82
CA THR A 345 -0.33 -6.94 3.10
C THR A 345 -1.65 -6.27 3.44
N GLU A 346 -2.39 -5.90 2.39
CA GLU A 346 -3.58 -5.05 2.44
C GLU A 346 -4.64 -5.50 3.46
N ALA A 347 -4.96 -6.79 3.55
CA ALA A 347 -6.15 -7.26 4.29
C ALA A 347 -6.12 -7.06 5.82
N TRP A 348 -4.95 -6.80 6.40
CA TRP A 348 -4.77 -6.77 7.85
C TRP A 348 -4.59 -5.36 8.42
N LEU A 349 -4.24 -4.39 7.58
CA LEU A 349 -3.72 -3.10 8.03
C LEU A 349 -4.76 -2.29 8.81
N HIS A 350 -5.94 -1.99 8.27
CA HIS A 350 -6.91 -1.19 9.02
C HIS A 350 -7.50 -1.90 10.24
N ARG A 351 -7.59 -3.24 10.22
CA ARG A 351 -8.06 -4.00 11.38
C ARG A 351 -7.14 -3.78 12.56
N TYR A 352 -5.83 -3.90 12.32
CA TYR A 352 -4.84 -3.71 13.35
C TYR A 352 -4.60 -2.23 13.65
N VAL A 353 -4.61 -1.34 12.67
CA VAL A 353 -4.52 0.12 12.90
C VAL A 353 -5.68 0.61 13.75
N GLY A 354 -6.93 0.28 13.39
CA GLY A 354 -8.12 0.70 14.13
C GLY A 354 -8.22 0.07 15.52
N ALA A 355 -7.91 -1.23 15.64
CA ALA A 355 -7.86 -1.91 16.92
C ALA A 355 -6.72 -1.38 17.81
N SER A 356 -5.51 -1.20 17.28
CA SER A 356 -4.37 -0.67 18.01
C SER A 356 -4.57 0.79 18.42
N TRP A 357 -5.24 1.60 17.60
CA TRP A 357 -5.63 2.97 17.98
C TRP A 357 -6.63 2.99 19.13
N ARG A 358 -7.63 2.10 19.09
CA ARG A 358 -8.59 1.94 20.20
C ARG A 358 -7.91 1.41 21.46
N LEU A 359 -7.00 0.44 21.32
CA LEU A 359 -6.21 -0.08 22.43
C LEU A 359 -5.32 1.02 23.01
N GLN A 360 -4.72 1.86 22.17
CA GLN A 360 -3.92 3.00 22.62
C GLN A 360 -4.77 3.98 23.43
N ASN A 361 -5.97 4.34 22.96
CA ASN A 361 -6.84 5.26 23.70
C ASN A 361 -7.42 4.61 24.98
N LEU A 362 -7.74 3.32 24.96
CA LEU A 362 -8.33 2.62 26.11
C LEU A 362 -7.30 2.26 27.19
N LEU A 363 -6.10 1.86 26.78
CA LEU A 363 -5.10 1.21 27.64
C LEU A 363 -3.80 1.99 27.77
N THR A 364 -3.63 3.12 27.08
CA THR A 364 -2.43 3.98 27.21
C THR A 364 -2.80 5.45 26.98
N PRO A 365 -3.63 6.06 27.84
CA PRO A 365 -4.01 7.46 27.69
C PRO A 365 -2.78 8.37 27.93
N VAL A 366 -2.74 9.56 27.33
CA VAL A 366 -1.56 10.46 27.28
C VAL A 366 -1.04 10.80 28.68
N SER A 367 -1.91 11.14 29.62
CA SER A 367 -1.65 11.44 31.02
C SER A 367 -1.05 10.26 31.80
N SER A 368 -1.20 9.03 31.31
CA SER A 368 -0.50 7.86 31.84
C SER A 368 0.85 7.66 31.17
N LEU A 369 0.95 7.90 29.85
CA LEU A 369 2.20 7.76 29.10
C LEU A 369 3.28 8.76 29.54
N VAL A 370 2.91 9.99 29.91
CA VAL A 370 3.84 11.00 30.48
C VAL A 370 4.58 10.50 31.73
N ASN A 371 4.07 9.48 32.43
CA ASN A 371 4.71 8.91 33.62
C ASN A 371 5.55 7.66 33.32
N HIS A 372 5.45 7.06 32.12
CA HIS A 372 6.12 5.80 31.80
C HIS A 372 7.09 5.89 30.61
N GLY A 373 7.04 6.97 29.82
CA GLY A 373 8.04 7.25 28.78
C GLY A 373 8.09 6.26 27.60
N TRP A 374 7.04 5.45 27.39
CA TRP A 374 6.94 4.55 26.24
C TRP A 374 6.73 5.34 24.94
N PRO A 375 7.48 5.05 23.85
CA PRO A 375 7.49 5.87 22.63
C PRO A 375 6.30 5.58 21.69
N ILE A 376 5.07 5.52 22.24
CA ILE A 376 3.85 5.15 21.49
C ILE A 376 3.57 6.11 20.33
N PHE A 377 3.68 7.42 20.58
CA PHE A 377 3.40 8.43 19.57
C PHE A 377 4.58 8.58 18.60
N GLN A 378 5.80 8.26 19.01
CA GLN A 378 6.95 8.13 18.12
C GLN A 378 6.74 7.01 17.07
N ILE A 379 6.17 5.85 17.44
CA ILE A 379 5.81 4.78 16.48
C ILE A 379 4.79 5.30 15.45
N LEU A 380 3.76 6.01 15.92
CA LEU A 380 2.72 6.57 15.06
C LEU A 380 3.26 7.68 14.15
N HIS A 381 4.18 8.50 14.67
CA HIS A 381 4.89 9.51 13.90
C HIS A 381 5.70 8.85 12.78
N LEU A 382 6.49 7.82 13.09
CA LEU A 382 7.22 7.03 12.11
C LEU A 382 6.27 6.43 11.06
N GLY A 383 5.11 5.91 11.47
CA GLY A 383 4.08 5.42 10.56
C GLY A 383 3.60 6.50 9.57
N GLY A 384 3.44 7.74 10.03
CA GLY A 384 3.10 8.90 9.19
C GLY A 384 4.24 9.35 8.26
N LEU A 385 5.50 9.16 8.66
CA LEU A 385 6.67 9.43 7.81
C LEU A 385 6.88 8.36 6.73
N LEU A 386 6.55 7.10 7.05
CA LEU A 386 6.76 5.94 6.17
C LEU A 386 5.58 5.64 5.23
N ARG A 387 4.58 6.52 5.17
CA ARG A 387 3.57 6.50 4.10
C ARG A 387 4.24 6.51 2.74
N ARG A 388 3.66 5.79 1.77
CA ARG A 388 4.20 5.77 0.40
C ARG A 388 4.34 7.20 -0.08
N HIS A 389 3.33 8.03 0.11
CA HIS A 389 3.38 9.36 -0.48
C HIS A 389 3.71 10.39 0.60
N PRO A 390 5.00 10.80 0.76
CA PRO A 390 5.31 11.88 1.67
C PRO A 390 4.47 13.08 1.26
N ALA A 391 3.94 13.82 2.23
CA ALA A 391 3.88 15.26 2.01
C ALA A 391 5.34 15.70 2.13
N PRO A 392 6.07 16.02 1.04
CA PRO A 392 7.38 16.60 1.20
C PRO A 392 7.17 17.94 1.91
N TRP A 393 7.43 17.98 3.22
CA TRP A 393 7.79 19.21 3.89
C TRP A 393 9.31 19.31 3.80
N HIS A 394 9.82 19.95 2.76
CA HIS A 394 11.19 20.43 2.79
C HIS A 394 11.18 21.75 3.55
N ALA A 395 11.88 21.81 4.69
CA ALA A 395 12.16 23.04 5.43
C ALA A 395 13.14 23.97 4.67
N GLY A 396 13.04 24.01 3.33
CA GLY A 396 13.89 24.82 2.46
C GLY A 396 13.49 26.28 2.53
N GLN A 397 14.47 27.12 2.85
CA GLN A 397 14.39 28.56 3.11
C GLN A 397 13.24 29.30 2.40
N MET A 398 12.30 29.80 3.20
CA MET A 398 11.24 30.74 2.79
C MET A 398 11.73 32.18 2.60
N ALA A 399 12.99 32.45 2.93
CA ALA A 399 13.61 33.74 2.73
C ALA A 399 14.38 33.75 1.41
N ASP A 400 14.13 34.76 0.58
CA ASP A 400 15.16 35.18 -0.38
C ASP A 400 16.48 35.52 0.36
N ASP A 401 17.57 35.72 -0.37
CA ASP A 401 18.88 36.11 0.21
C ASP A 401 18.80 37.41 1.06
N GLU A 402 17.64 38.08 1.10
CA GLU A 402 17.34 39.31 1.84
C GLU A 402 16.44 39.11 3.08
N GLY A 403 15.98 37.87 3.38
CA GLY A 403 15.20 37.60 4.59
C GLY A 403 13.67 37.78 4.45
N ASN A 404 13.14 37.96 3.24
CA ASN A 404 11.71 38.19 3.03
C ASN A 404 10.95 36.88 2.76
N PRO A 405 9.81 36.62 3.43
CA PRO A 405 8.96 35.48 3.10
C PRO A 405 8.40 35.62 1.68
N VAL A 406 8.67 34.63 0.81
CA VAL A 406 8.14 34.56 -0.56
C VAL A 406 6.64 34.26 -0.52
N LEU A 407 5.85 35.28 -0.22
CA LEU A 407 4.39 35.27 -0.39
C LEU A 407 4.05 35.68 -1.82
N SER A 408 3.97 34.71 -2.74
CA SER A 408 3.25 34.94 -3.99
C SER A 408 2.51 33.71 -4.50
N SER A 409 1.24 33.63 -4.12
CA SER A 409 0.16 33.27 -5.03
C SER A 409 -1.07 34.12 -4.65
N PRO A 410 -1.73 34.81 -5.60
CA PRO A 410 -2.85 35.70 -5.29
C PRO A 410 -4.10 34.92 -4.85
N PRO A 411 -5.02 35.54 -4.09
CA PRO A 411 -6.23 34.88 -3.60
C PRO A 411 -7.29 34.74 -4.71
N PRO A 412 -8.09 33.66 -4.72
CA PRO A 412 -9.38 33.67 -5.42
C PRO A 412 -10.31 34.67 -4.73
N ALA A 413 -11.00 35.50 -5.53
CA ALA A 413 -11.93 36.50 -5.04
C ALA A 413 -13.36 35.94 -4.85
N ALA A 414 -13.96 36.33 -3.72
CA ALA A 414 -15.38 36.31 -3.34
C ALA A 414 -16.04 34.97 -2.94
N GLY A 415 -15.81 34.56 -1.69
CA GLY A 415 -16.89 34.10 -0.79
C GLY A 415 -16.89 32.63 -0.39
N GLU A 416 -16.51 31.71 -1.27
CA GLU A 416 -16.38 30.28 -0.98
C GLU A 416 -14.93 29.84 -1.23
N LYS A 417 -14.31 29.19 -0.23
CA LYS A 417 -12.94 28.69 -0.34
C LYS A 417 -12.98 27.32 -0.98
N GLN A 418 -12.22 27.15 -2.06
CA GLN A 418 -12.11 25.90 -2.79
C GLN A 418 -11.03 25.01 -2.15
N SER A 419 -11.32 23.72 -2.04
CA SER A 419 -10.39 22.66 -1.66
C SER A 419 -9.19 22.62 -2.60
N PRO A 420 -8.04 22.06 -2.18
CA PRO A 420 -6.89 21.81 -3.05
C PRO A 420 -7.25 21.04 -4.33
N ALA A 421 -8.04 19.99 -4.17
CA ALA A 421 -8.51 19.17 -5.28
C ALA A 421 -9.47 19.99 -6.15
N GLU A 422 -10.27 20.87 -5.56
CA GLU A 422 -11.14 21.78 -6.30
C GLU A 422 -10.37 22.87 -7.04
N VAL A 423 -9.29 23.42 -6.45
CA VAL A 423 -8.38 24.37 -7.10
C VAL A 423 -7.67 23.70 -8.25
N PHE A 424 -7.12 22.50 -8.05
CA PHE A 424 -6.50 21.72 -9.12
C PHE A 424 -7.51 21.41 -10.23
N GLN A 425 -8.71 20.93 -9.87
CA GLN A 425 -9.78 20.75 -10.85
C GLN A 425 -10.14 22.07 -11.54
N HIS A 426 -10.20 23.18 -10.82
CA HIS A 426 -10.47 24.50 -11.40
C HIS A 426 -9.39 24.94 -12.39
N ASP A 427 -8.11 24.71 -12.09
CA ASP A 427 -6.99 24.99 -12.98
C ASP A 427 -7.05 24.15 -14.25
N LEU A 428 -7.38 22.86 -14.13
CA LEU A 428 -7.64 21.97 -15.27
C LEU A 428 -8.83 22.47 -16.12
N ARG A 429 -9.95 22.79 -15.48
CA ARG A 429 -11.16 23.31 -16.13
C ARG A 429 -10.88 24.63 -16.87
N SER A 430 -10.24 25.59 -16.20
CA SER A 430 -9.89 26.88 -16.79
C SER A 430 -8.93 26.73 -17.97
N THR A 431 -8.09 25.70 -17.97
CA THR A 431 -7.22 25.38 -19.12
C THR A 431 -8.02 24.86 -20.31
N LEU A 432 -8.97 23.94 -20.08
CA LEU A 432 -9.88 23.46 -21.13
C LEU A 432 -10.76 24.58 -21.72
N GLU A 433 -11.28 25.46 -20.87
CA GLU A 433 -12.09 26.60 -21.30
C GLU A 433 -11.30 27.58 -22.17
N ARG A 434 -10.01 27.77 -21.90
CA ARG A 434 -9.12 28.66 -22.68
C ARG A 434 -8.65 28.06 -24.00
N GLN A 435 -8.45 26.74 -24.07
CA GLN A 435 -7.85 26.07 -25.23
C GLN A 435 -8.87 25.52 -26.24
N ALA A 436 -10.18 25.65 -25.96
CA ALA A 436 -11.26 24.88 -26.55
C ALA A 436 -11.12 23.38 -26.24
N VAL A 437 -12.20 22.72 -25.86
CA VAL A 437 -12.14 21.32 -25.40
C VAL A 437 -11.64 20.44 -26.55
N PRO A 438 -10.44 19.82 -26.43
CA PRO A 438 -9.94 18.92 -27.45
C PRO A 438 -10.75 17.62 -27.44
N GLN A 439 -10.76 16.90 -28.56
CA GLN A 439 -11.43 15.59 -28.62
C GLN A 439 -10.75 14.58 -27.69
N GLU A 440 -9.43 14.69 -27.52
CA GLU A 440 -8.61 13.85 -26.67
C GLU A 440 -7.68 14.68 -25.78
N VAL A 441 -7.55 14.26 -24.53
CA VAL A 441 -6.59 14.80 -23.56
C VAL A 441 -5.75 13.65 -23.03
N TYR A 442 -4.46 13.70 -23.31
CA TYR A 442 -3.50 12.79 -22.71
C TYR A 442 -2.96 13.37 -21.41
N VAL A 443 -2.71 12.52 -20.42
CA VAL A 443 -2.24 12.92 -19.10
C VAL A 443 -1.08 12.02 -18.69
N THR A 444 0.01 12.61 -18.21
CA THR A 444 1.15 11.94 -17.58
C THR A 444 1.54 12.69 -16.30
N ALA A 445 2.31 12.05 -15.42
CA ALA A 445 2.94 12.68 -14.27
C ALA A 445 4.47 12.54 -14.29
N VAL A 446 5.14 13.50 -13.65
CA VAL A 446 6.61 13.52 -13.55
C VAL A 446 7.07 14.15 -12.24
N TRP A 447 8.10 13.53 -11.65
CA TRP A 447 8.72 13.96 -10.40
C TRP A 447 10.11 13.33 -10.23
N GLY A 448 10.89 13.90 -9.31
CA GLY A 448 12.20 13.39 -8.91
C GLY A 448 13.12 13.19 -10.10
N SER A 449 13.81 12.05 -10.15
CA SER A 449 14.77 11.77 -11.22
C SER A 449 14.17 11.52 -12.59
N LEU A 450 12.88 11.19 -12.68
CA LEU A 450 12.22 11.05 -13.97
C LEU A 450 12.15 12.40 -14.70
N THR A 451 12.25 13.51 -13.97
CA THR A 451 12.33 14.87 -14.52
C THR A 451 13.43 15.02 -15.57
N ARG A 452 14.59 14.35 -15.41
CA ARG A 452 15.68 14.40 -16.39
C ARG A 452 15.33 13.77 -17.74
N HIS A 453 14.34 12.87 -17.76
CA HIS A 453 13.87 12.18 -18.96
C HIS A 453 12.66 12.87 -19.61
N LEU A 454 12.07 13.88 -18.95
CA LEU A 454 10.91 14.60 -19.47
C LEU A 454 11.19 15.27 -20.83
N GLY A 455 12.38 15.85 -21.01
CA GLY A 455 12.74 16.51 -22.27
C GLY A 455 12.68 15.58 -23.47
N VAL A 456 13.24 14.37 -23.35
CA VAL A 456 13.21 13.37 -24.44
C VAL A 456 11.80 12.79 -24.66
N TYR A 457 11.01 12.66 -23.59
CA TYR A 457 9.60 12.28 -23.68
C TYR A 457 8.77 13.30 -24.46
N LEU A 458 8.91 14.60 -24.15
CA LEU A 458 8.20 15.67 -24.83
C LEU A 458 8.68 15.87 -26.28
N ALA A 459 9.96 15.65 -26.57
CA ALA A 459 10.47 15.61 -27.93
C ALA A 459 9.81 14.48 -28.74
N ARG A 460 9.66 13.29 -28.13
CA ARG A 460 8.94 12.17 -28.75
C ARG A 460 7.47 12.52 -28.99
N TRP A 461 6.79 13.10 -28.00
CA TRP A 461 5.41 13.58 -28.11
C TRP A 461 5.23 14.50 -29.33
N ALA A 462 6.11 15.50 -29.45
CA ALA A 462 6.10 16.44 -30.57
C ALA A 462 6.38 15.77 -31.92
N SER A 463 7.30 14.79 -31.97
CA SER A 463 7.63 14.06 -33.21
C SER A 463 6.44 13.28 -33.78
N LEU A 464 5.61 12.72 -32.89
CA LEU A 464 4.39 12.00 -33.26
C LEU A 464 3.21 12.93 -33.60
N LYS A 465 3.36 14.24 -33.39
CA LYS A 465 2.33 15.26 -33.62
C LYS A 465 1.04 14.95 -32.83
N LEU A 466 1.21 14.38 -31.64
CA LEU A 466 0.11 14.06 -30.74
C LEU A 466 -0.60 15.31 -30.24
N PRO A 467 -1.89 15.20 -29.84
CA PRO A 467 -2.72 16.34 -29.46
C PRO A 467 -2.37 16.84 -28.04
N SER A 468 -3.37 17.26 -27.27
CA SER A 468 -3.19 17.87 -25.94
C SER A 468 -2.54 16.88 -24.96
N LEU A 469 -1.45 17.30 -24.32
CA LEU A 469 -0.80 16.59 -23.22
C LEU A 469 -0.82 17.45 -21.96
N TRP A 470 -1.30 16.87 -20.87
CA TRP A 470 -1.20 17.42 -19.54
C TRP A 470 -0.08 16.72 -18.78
N VAL A 471 0.90 17.51 -18.34
CA VAL A 471 2.00 17.04 -17.52
C VAL A 471 1.74 17.49 -16.08
N LEU A 472 1.45 16.52 -15.23
CA LEU A 472 1.29 16.70 -13.80
C LEU A 472 2.68 16.71 -13.13
N ALA A 473 3.21 17.90 -12.86
CA ALA A 473 4.53 18.09 -12.26
C ALA A 473 4.41 18.19 -10.74
N MET A 474 5.09 17.28 -10.02
CA MET A 474 4.93 17.12 -8.56
C MET A 474 5.93 17.90 -7.71
N ASP A 475 6.99 18.42 -8.32
CA ASP A 475 8.04 19.16 -7.65
C ASP A 475 8.52 20.33 -8.50
N ALA A 476 9.24 21.25 -7.86
CA ALA A 476 9.70 22.48 -8.50
C ALA A 476 10.63 22.21 -9.69
N GLU A 477 11.43 21.13 -9.64
CA GLU A 477 12.32 20.73 -10.73
C GLU A 477 11.51 20.26 -11.94
N ALA A 478 10.51 19.41 -11.73
CA ALA A 478 9.56 18.93 -12.73
C ALA A 478 8.78 20.07 -13.37
N VAL A 479 8.32 21.04 -12.57
CA VAL A 479 7.61 22.23 -13.07
C VAL A 479 8.54 23.06 -13.96
N ALA A 480 9.77 23.30 -13.52
CA ALA A 480 10.76 24.05 -14.30
C ALA A 480 11.13 23.33 -15.61
N ALA A 481 11.39 22.02 -15.54
CA ALA A 481 11.72 21.19 -16.71
C ALA A 481 10.57 21.12 -17.72
N CYS A 482 9.34 20.97 -17.25
CA CYS A 482 8.14 20.98 -18.10
C CYS A 482 7.99 22.32 -18.80
N LYS A 483 8.04 23.44 -18.05
CA LYS A 483 7.93 24.79 -18.64
C LYS A 483 9.05 25.09 -19.63
N ALA A 484 10.26 24.59 -19.40
CA ALA A 484 11.40 24.78 -20.30
C ALA A 484 11.30 23.95 -21.59
N SER A 485 10.68 22.78 -21.53
CA SER A 485 10.63 21.81 -22.65
C SER A 485 9.25 21.72 -23.33
N ALA A 486 8.25 22.44 -22.81
CA ALA A 486 6.88 22.42 -23.31
C ALA A 486 6.82 22.90 -24.76
N THR A 487 6.25 22.06 -25.61
CA THR A 487 5.95 22.36 -27.02
C THR A 487 4.47 22.71 -27.19
N GLN A 488 4.06 23.05 -28.42
CA GLN A 488 2.66 23.33 -28.71
C GLN A 488 1.78 22.11 -28.37
N GLY A 489 0.73 22.32 -27.56
CA GLY A 489 -0.17 21.27 -27.10
C GLY A 489 0.15 20.69 -25.73
N VAL A 490 1.30 21.04 -25.12
CA VAL A 490 1.69 20.61 -23.78
C VAL A 490 1.27 21.65 -22.74
N SER A 491 0.55 21.23 -21.70
CA SER A 491 0.18 22.06 -20.54
C SER A 491 0.78 21.48 -19.27
N CYS A 492 1.54 22.29 -18.54
CA CYS A 492 2.20 21.90 -17.29
C CYS A 492 1.34 22.32 -16.10
N PHE A 493 0.96 21.38 -15.25
CA PHE A 493 0.21 21.63 -14.02
C PHE A 493 1.11 21.39 -12.82
N GLU A 494 1.19 22.39 -11.96
CA GLU A 494 1.86 22.26 -10.68
C GLU A 494 0.91 21.60 -9.69
N LEU A 495 1.30 20.44 -9.19
CA LEU A 495 0.58 19.81 -8.10
C LEU A 495 1.15 20.37 -6.80
N SER A 496 0.38 21.26 -6.17
CA SER A 496 0.82 21.96 -4.96
C SER A 496 1.14 20.96 -3.85
N GLN A 497 2.43 20.79 -3.56
CA GLN A 497 2.95 19.95 -2.45
C GLN A 497 2.30 20.30 -1.10
N ARG A 498 1.80 21.54 -0.96
CA ARG A 498 1.15 22.15 0.19
C ARG A 498 -0.05 21.37 0.75
N LEU A 499 -0.73 20.58 -0.07
CA LEU A 499 -2.09 20.10 0.23
C LEU A 499 -2.26 18.58 0.21
N GLY A 500 -1.17 17.84 -0.02
CA GLY A 500 -1.17 16.38 0.10
C GLY A 500 -1.99 15.65 -0.99
N ILE A 501 -2.22 16.25 -2.15
CA ILE A 501 -2.81 15.53 -3.29
C ILE A 501 -1.74 14.61 -3.87
N GLU A 502 -1.95 13.31 -3.65
CA GLU A 502 -1.09 12.25 -4.17
C GLU A 502 -1.10 12.19 -5.70
N VAL A 503 0.02 11.76 -6.32
CA VAL A 503 0.12 11.51 -7.78
C VAL A 503 -1.03 10.63 -8.27
N SER A 504 -1.29 9.51 -7.60
CA SER A 504 -2.34 8.58 -7.99
C SER A 504 -3.72 9.23 -7.88
N VAL A 505 -3.96 10.06 -6.87
CA VAL A 505 -5.21 10.83 -6.73
C VAL A 505 -5.32 11.86 -7.84
N ALA A 506 -4.27 12.65 -8.08
CA ALA A 506 -4.21 13.69 -9.12
C ALA A 506 -4.42 13.11 -10.53
N LYS A 507 -3.86 11.93 -10.81
CA LYS A 507 -4.08 11.15 -12.03
C LYS A 507 -5.57 10.98 -12.31
N TYR A 508 -6.32 10.47 -11.35
CA TYR A 508 -7.74 10.19 -11.53
C TYR A 508 -8.59 11.46 -11.50
N LEU A 509 -8.20 12.48 -10.74
CA LEU A 509 -8.84 13.80 -10.80
C LEU A 509 -8.68 14.47 -12.18
N ALA A 510 -7.48 14.43 -12.74
CA ALA A 510 -7.20 14.98 -14.07
C ALA A 510 -8.00 14.26 -15.16
N MET A 511 -7.98 12.92 -15.12
CA MET A 511 -8.80 12.08 -16.01
C MET A 511 -10.30 12.40 -15.87
N ALA A 512 -10.81 12.54 -14.64
CA ALA A 512 -12.21 12.88 -14.40
C ALA A 512 -12.59 14.24 -14.99
N VAL A 513 -11.75 15.28 -14.83
CA VAL A 513 -12.02 16.62 -15.38
C VAL A 513 -12.03 16.59 -16.91
N ALA A 514 -11.06 15.91 -17.55
CA ALA A 514 -11.04 15.78 -19.00
C ALA A 514 -12.32 15.10 -19.53
N VAL A 515 -12.73 13.99 -18.91
CA VAL A 515 -13.97 13.29 -19.26
C VAL A 515 -15.21 14.14 -18.99
N GLN A 516 -15.24 14.92 -17.90
CA GLN A 516 -16.36 15.80 -17.55
C GLN A 516 -16.64 16.85 -18.64
N PHE A 517 -15.61 17.29 -19.36
CA PHE A 517 -15.72 18.26 -20.45
C PHE A 517 -16.03 17.60 -21.81
N GLY A 518 -16.15 16.27 -21.85
CA GLY A 518 -16.50 15.51 -23.05
C GLY A 518 -15.31 15.08 -23.89
N ALA A 519 -14.07 15.25 -23.40
CA ALA A 519 -12.89 14.69 -24.04
C ALA A 519 -12.74 13.19 -23.72
N MET A 520 -12.09 12.44 -24.62
CA MET A 520 -11.50 11.15 -24.28
C MET A 520 -10.23 11.40 -23.46
N ALA A 521 -10.25 11.02 -22.19
CA ALA A 521 -9.08 11.14 -21.35
C ALA A 521 -8.21 9.89 -21.49
N VAL A 522 -6.90 10.08 -21.69
CA VAL A 522 -5.94 8.98 -21.79
C VAL A 522 -4.80 9.19 -20.80
N TRP A 523 -4.68 8.30 -19.83
CA TRP A 523 -3.50 8.23 -18.97
C TRP A 523 -2.41 7.42 -19.63
N LEU A 524 -1.17 7.93 -19.59
CA LEU A 524 0.05 7.22 -19.96
C LEU A 524 1.11 7.47 -18.89
N ASP A 525 1.65 6.41 -18.30
CA ASP A 525 2.85 6.57 -17.47
C ASP A 525 4.03 7.09 -18.33
N LEU A 526 4.93 7.85 -17.72
CA LEU A 526 6.07 8.47 -18.42
C LEU A 526 7.01 7.42 -19.06
N ASP A 527 7.02 6.21 -18.51
CA ASP A 527 7.80 5.05 -18.95
C ASP A 527 7.04 4.13 -19.92
N VAL A 528 5.96 4.63 -20.52
CA VAL A 528 5.30 4.04 -21.70
C VAL A 528 5.84 4.68 -22.97
N TYR A 529 6.58 3.92 -23.77
CA TYR A 529 7.05 4.37 -25.08
C TYR A 529 5.99 4.17 -26.16
N LEU A 530 5.73 5.21 -26.95
CA LEU A 530 4.84 5.16 -28.10
C LEU A 530 5.64 5.11 -29.42
N PRO A 531 5.58 4.01 -30.19
CA PRO A 531 6.16 3.93 -31.54
C PRO A 531 5.38 4.73 -32.59
N ARG A 532 4.11 5.04 -32.35
CA ARG A 532 3.21 5.75 -33.26
C ARG A 532 2.09 6.43 -32.46
N ASP A 533 1.24 7.20 -33.14
CA ASP A 533 0.02 7.76 -32.55
C ASP A 533 -1.00 6.64 -32.20
N PRO A 534 -1.35 6.43 -30.92
CA PRO A 534 -2.30 5.39 -30.50
C PRO A 534 -3.77 5.87 -30.52
N THR A 535 -4.06 7.11 -30.92
CA THR A 535 -5.38 7.71 -30.75
C THR A 535 -6.49 6.90 -31.40
N ALA A 536 -6.30 6.52 -32.68
CA ALA A 536 -7.31 5.77 -33.42
C ALA A 536 -7.56 4.37 -32.84
N SER A 537 -6.53 3.69 -32.36
CA SER A 537 -6.68 2.35 -31.77
C SER A 537 -7.36 2.40 -30.41
N LEU A 538 -7.05 3.40 -29.58
CA LEU A 538 -7.73 3.63 -28.30
C LEU A 538 -9.21 3.99 -28.51
N GLN A 539 -9.53 4.83 -29.51
CA GLN A 539 -10.90 5.13 -29.90
C GLN A 539 -11.65 3.87 -30.37
N ALA A 540 -11.01 3.05 -31.20
CA ALA A 540 -11.56 1.78 -31.66
C ALA A 540 -11.78 0.79 -30.50
N ALA A 541 -10.85 0.72 -29.55
CA ALA A 541 -10.95 -0.12 -28.36
C ALA A 541 -12.12 0.29 -27.46
N LEU A 542 -12.45 1.59 -27.39
CA LEU A 542 -13.65 2.09 -26.70
C LEU A 542 -14.95 1.84 -27.48
N GLY A 543 -14.88 1.36 -28.72
CA GLY A 543 -16.00 1.10 -29.63
C GLY A 543 -16.34 2.31 -30.51
N GLU A 544 -16.00 2.26 -31.81
CA GLU A 544 -16.41 3.28 -32.78
C GLU A 544 -17.95 3.31 -32.92
N GLY A 545 -18.56 4.46 -32.63
CA GLY A 545 -19.94 4.79 -33.04
C GLY A 545 -21.11 4.31 -32.17
N ASP A 546 -20.98 3.24 -31.36
CA ASP A 546 -22.08 2.76 -30.49
C ASP A 546 -21.93 3.10 -28.99
N GLY A 547 -20.73 3.47 -28.53
CA GLY A 547 -20.51 3.86 -27.14
C GLY A 547 -20.52 2.71 -26.12
N SER A 548 -20.31 1.45 -26.55
CA SER A 548 -20.48 0.27 -25.69
C SER A 548 -19.55 0.20 -24.48
N LEU A 549 -18.32 0.75 -24.57
CA LEU A 549 -17.38 0.83 -23.44
C LEU A 549 -17.11 2.28 -23.02
N SER A 550 -17.09 2.49 -21.71
CA SER A 550 -16.76 3.76 -21.05
C SER A 550 -15.28 3.83 -20.65
N LEU A 551 -14.59 2.68 -20.60
CA LEU A 551 -13.25 2.54 -20.05
C LEU A 551 -12.48 1.40 -20.72
N VAL A 552 -11.20 1.59 -21.02
CA VAL A 552 -10.28 0.52 -21.41
C VAL A 552 -8.95 0.72 -20.69
N LEU A 553 -8.37 -0.36 -20.18
CA LEU A 553 -7.09 -0.33 -19.48
C LEU A 553 -6.12 -1.37 -20.06
N ALA A 554 -4.82 -1.17 -19.88
CA ALA A 554 -3.86 -2.23 -20.10
C ALA A 554 -4.11 -3.43 -19.17
N GLY A 555 -3.77 -4.63 -19.63
CA GLY A 555 -3.76 -5.85 -18.80
C GLY A 555 -2.32 -6.31 -18.56
N SER A 556 -2.08 -7.04 -17.47
CA SER A 556 -0.84 -7.80 -17.32
C SER A 556 -0.87 -9.03 -18.22
N LEU A 557 0.26 -9.40 -18.80
CA LEU A 557 0.33 -10.58 -19.66
C LEU A 557 0.45 -11.87 -18.84
N THR A 558 1.30 -11.86 -17.82
CA THR A 558 1.62 -13.05 -17.02
C THR A 558 0.53 -13.39 -16.01
N SER A 559 -0.36 -12.43 -15.72
CA SER A 559 -1.53 -12.64 -14.88
C SER A 559 -2.83 -12.25 -15.60
N LYS A 560 -3.94 -12.27 -14.86
CA LYS A 560 -5.23 -11.74 -15.33
C LYS A 560 -5.53 -10.36 -14.72
N SER A 561 -4.59 -9.73 -14.01
CA SER A 561 -4.83 -8.43 -13.37
C SER A 561 -4.81 -7.27 -14.37
N LEU A 562 -5.55 -6.22 -14.02
CA LEU A 562 -5.54 -4.95 -14.74
C LEU A 562 -4.29 -4.12 -14.40
N SER A 563 -3.82 -3.32 -15.36
CA SER A 563 -2.68 -2.41 -15.20
C SER A 563 -3.14 -0.96 -15.39
N PRO A 564 -2.81 -0.05 -14.45
CA PRO A 564 -3.16 1.35 -14.57
C PRO A 564 -2.19 2.18 -15.43
N SER A 565 -1.26 1.53 -16.14
CA SER A 565 -0.20 2.20 -16.90
C SER A 565 -0.70 2.91 -18.16
N VAL A 566 -1.75 2.35 -18.76
CA VAL A 566 -2.47 2.94 -19.90
C VAL A 566 -3.95 2.82 -19.62
N ILE A 567 -4.65 3.96 -19.58
CA ILE A 567 -6.09 4.02 -19.32
C ILE A 567 -6.70 4.97 -20.32
N ALA A 568 -7.67 4.52 -21.12
CA ALA A 568 -8.48 5.37 -21.97
C ALA A 568 -9.93 5.36 -21.49
N ALA A 569 -10.53 6.54 -21.36
CA ALA A 569 -11.86 6.66 -20.78
C ALA A 569 -12.69 7.79 -21.40
N ARG A 570 -14.01 7.58 -21.41
CA ARG A 570 -15.00 8.56 -21.85
C ARG A 570 -16.32 8.35 -21.11
N GLY A 571 -17.16 9.39 -21.11
CA GLY A 571 -18.52 9.31 -20.56
C GLY A 571 -18.60 9.48 -19.04
N SER A 572 -19.80 9.86 -18.57
CA SER A 572 -20.04 10.24 -17.18
C SER A 572 -19.82 9.11 -16.16
N GLU A 573 -19.96 7.85 -16.58
CA GLU A 573 -19.75 6.70 -15.69
C GLU A 573 -18.26 6.53 -15.33
N ALA A 574 -17.36 6.71 -16.30
CA ALA A 574 -15.92 6.68 -16.06
C ALA A 574 -15.48 7.87 -15.18
N CYS A 575 -16.06 9.06 -15.41
CA CYS A 575 -15.83 10.21 -14.54
C CYS A 575 -16.22 9.90 -13.08
N ALA A 576 -17.41 9.33 -12.85
CA ALA A 576 -17.86 8.97 -11.50
C ALA A 576 -16.96 7.90 -10.86
N LEU A 577 -16.49 6.93 -11.64
CA LEU A 577 -15.53 5.92 -11.18
C LEU A 577 -14.21 6.57 -10.74
N PHE A 578 -13.62 7.44 -11.56
CA PHE A 578 -12.36 8.10 -11.24
C PHE A 578 -12.44 8.96 -9.99
N LEU A 579 -13.53 9.73 -9.81
CA LEU A 579 -13.73 10.52 -8.60
C LEU A 579 -13.84 9.62 -7.35
N ARG A 580 -14.61 8.53 -7.43
CA ARG A 580 -14.70 7.54 -6.35
C ARG A 580 -13.35 6.89 -6.05
N TYR A 581 -12.59 6.56 -7.09
CA TYR A 581 -11.31 5.90 -6.93
C TYR A 581 -10.24 6.84 -6.37
N ALA A 582 -10.24 8.11 -6.79
CA ALA A 582 -9.40 9.16 -6.23
C ALA A 582 -9.67 9.36 -4.73
N ALA A 583 -10.94 9.44 -4.31
CA ALA A 583 -11.28 9.50 -2.88
C ALA A 583 -10.83 8.25 -2.13
N TRP A 584 -11.00 7.07 -2.72
CA TRP A 584 -10.57 5.83 -2.09
C TRP A 584 -9.05 5.77 -1.89
N LEU A 585 -8.25 6.09 -2.92
CA LEU A 585 -6.80 6.16 -2.81
C LEU A 585 -6.38 7.22 -1.78
N TYR A 586 -7.05 8.37 -1.82
CA TYR A 586 -6.86 9.40 -0.83
C TYR A 586 -7.10 8.86 0.58
N GLU A 587 -8.10 7.99 0.81
CA GLU A 587 -8.40 7.32 2.08
C GLU A 587 -7.48 6.14 2.44
N HIS A 588 -6.55 5.73 1.58
CA HIS A 588 -5.67 4.57 1.80
C HIS A 588 -4.22 4.85 1.35
N PRO A 589 -3.42 5.63 2.12
CA PRO A 589 -2.16 6.25 1.66
C PRO A 589 -0.97 5.28 1.60
N TYR A 590 -1.22 4.00 1.86
CA TYR A 590 -0.25 2.91 1.85
C TYR A 590 -0.54 1.89 0.74
N ILE A 591 -1.57 2.12 -0.09
CA ILE A 591 -1.96 1.23 -1.18
C ILE A 591 -1.46 1.77 -2.52
N LEU A 592 -1.00 0.90 -3.41
CA LEU A 592 -0.73 1.27 -4.81
C LEU A 592 -2.01 1.20 -5.64
N ASP A 593 -2.17 2.12 -6.58
CA ASP A 593 -3.33 2.13 -7.46
C ASP A 593 -3.49 0.81 -8.25
N HIS A 594 -2.43 0.21 -8.75
CA HIS A 594 -2.56 -1.05 -9.50
C HIS A 594 -3.20 -2.21 -8.71
N GLN A 595 -3.15 -2.19 -7.37
CA GLN A 595 -3.76 -3.22 -6.51
C GLN A 595 -5.28 -3.02 -6.38
N GLY A 596 -5.75 -1.78 -6.47
CA GLY A 596 -7.18 -1.45 -6.30
C GLY A 596 -8.05 -1.72 -7.53
N TRP A 597 -7.46 -1.80 -8.73
CA TRP A 597 -8.20 -1.89 -9.99
C TRP A 597 -9.03 -3.17 -10.14
N ASP A 598 -8.47 -4.32 -9.75
CA ASP A 598 -9.18 -5.59 -9.80
C ASP A 598 -10.41 -5.57 -8.86
N ALA A 599 -10.27 -4.94 -7.69
CA ALA A 599 -11.33 -4.83 -6.70
C ALA A 599 -12.42 -3.82 -7.13
N ILE A 600 -12.05 -2.61 -7.54
CA ILE A 600 -13.01 -1.54 -7.86
C ILE A 600 -13.84 -1.86 -9.11
N LEU A 601 -13.26 -2.52 -10.11
CA LEU A 601 -13.96 -2.97 -11.31
C LEU A 601 -14.59 -4.36 -11.17
N ARG A 602 -14.46 -4.99 -10.00
CA ARG A 602 -14.94 -6.36 -9.73
C ARG A 602 -14.38 -7.37 -10.74
N HIS A 603 -13.13 -7.18 -11.15
CA HIS A 603 -12.41 -8.06 -12.06
C HIS A 603 -12.02 -9.36 -11.35
N ARG A 604 -12.97 -10.30 -11.23
CA ARG A 604 -12.84 -11.55 -10.43
C ARG A 604 -11.70 -12.47 -10.86
N ASP A 605 -11.24 -12.30 -12.08
CA ASP A 605 -10.15 -13.08 -12.66
C ASP A 605 -8.77 -12.58 -12.20
N GLY A 606 -8.67 -11.32 -11.75
CA GLY A 606 -7.42 -10.69 -11.34
C GLY A 606 -6.83 -11.26 -10.05
N GLU A 607 -5.51 -11.11 -9.87
CA GLU A 607 -4.76 -11.60 -8.72
C GLU A 607 -5.15 -10.92 -7.41
N PHE A 608 -5.49 -9.63 -7.47
CA PHE A 608 -5.87 -8.83 -6.29
C PHE A 608 -7.39 -8.87 -6.01
N SER A 609 -8.13 -9.78 -6.65
CA SER A 609 -9.58 -9.90 -6.47
C SER A 609 -9.99 -10.98 -5.46
N GLY A 610 -10.95 -10.62 -4.60
CA GLY A 610 -11.60 -11.50 -3.62
C GLY A 610 -10.83 -11.62 -2.30
N SER A 611 -11.52 -12.10 -1.26
CA SER A 611 -10.91 -12.35 0.05
C SER A 611 -10.59 -13.84 0.18
N TRP A 612 -9.31 -14.17 0.22
CA TRP A 612 -8.82 -15.54 0.29
C TRP A 612 -7.80 -15.67 1.42
N ASP A 613 -7.93 -16.69 2.26
CA ASP A 613 -6.90 -16.98 3.25
C ASP A 613 -5.74 -17.79 2.66
N TYR A 614 -4.68 -17.99 3.46
CA TYR A 614 -3.51 -18.80 3.08
C TYR A 614 -3.82 -20.28 2.77
N LYS A 615 -5.04 -20.74 3.07
CA LYS A 615 -5.53 -22.10 2.76
C LYS A 615 -6.40 -22.14 1.50
N GLY A 616 -6.51 -21.02 0.79
CA GLY A 616 -7.34 -20.90 -0.42
C GLY A 616 -8.84 -20.94 -0.12
N ARG A 617 -9.27 -20.65 1.12
CA ARG A 617 -10.69 -20.51 1.45
C ARG A 617 -11.19 -19.17 0.97
N ASN A 618 -12.26 -19.19 0.19
CA ASN A 618 -13.06 -18.00 0.01
C ASN A 618 -13.71 -17.66 1.36
N ILE A 619 -13.24 -16.60 2.02
CA ILE A 619 -13.83 -16.15 3.29
C ILE A 619 -15.12 -15.35 3.08
N SER A 620 -15.59 -15.21 1.84
CA SER A 620 -16.79 -14.47 1.41
C SER A 620 -18.00 -15.36 1.06
N GLY A 621 -18.10 -16.59 1.59
CA GLY A 621 -19.14 -17.57 1.23
C GLY A 621 -20.61 -17.20 1.53
N SER A 622 -20.92 -15.96 1.90
CA SER A 622 -22.28 -15.42 2.07
C SER A 622 -22.55 -14.38 0.98
N PRO A 623 -23.73 -14.39 0.31
CA PRO A 623 -24.11 -13.35 -0.64
C PRO A 623 -24.09 -11.93 -0.03
N ASP A 624 -24.24 -11.83 1.29
CA ASP A 624 -24.37 -10.57 2.03
C ASP A 624 -23.28 -10.35 3.09
N ASP A 625 -22.42 -11.35 3.37
CA ASP A 625 -21.28 -11.21 4.28
C ASP A 625 -19.98 -11.47 3.54
N GLY A 626 -19.79 -10.76 2.44
CA GLY A 626 -18.45 -10.56 1.95
C GLY A 626 -17.61 -10.06 3.14
N LEU A 627 -16.46 -10.70 3.37
CA LEU A 627 -15.32 -9.85 3.62
C LEU A 627 -15.16 -9.03 2.34
N HIS A 628 -15.89 -7.91 2.29
CA HIS A 628 -15.37 -6.69 1.75
C HIS A 628 -13.89 -6.75 2.16
N LEU A 629 -12.97 -6.75 1.19
CA LEU A 629 -11.74 -6.03 1.45
C LEU A 629 -12.26 -4.76 2.12
N SER A 630 -11.93 -4.45 3.38
CA SER A 630 -12.48 -3.25 4.03
C SER A 630 -12.09 -1.96 3.26
N PHE A 631 -11.41 -2.15 2.13
CA PHE A 631 -10.83 -1.24 1.17
C PHE A 631 -11.31 -1.53 -0.27
N ALA A 632 -12.22 -2.47 -0.54
CA ALA A 632 -12.97 -2.34 -1.80
C ALA A 632 -13.93 -1.17 -1.56
N PRO A 633 -13.91 -0.09 -2.36
CA PRO A 633 -14.77 1.07 -2.13
C PRO A 633 -16.19 0.57 -1.90
N PRO A 634 -16.80 0.81 -0.72
CA PRO A 634 -18.09 0.22 -0.40
C PRO A 634 -19.08 0.57 -1.50
N ALA A 635 -19.87 -0.42 -1.93
CA ALA A 635 -20.94 -0.17 -2.87
C ALA A 635 -21.97 0.85 -2.30
N ALA A 636 -22.02 1.10 -0.99
CA ALA A 636 -23.10 1.90 -0.39
C ALA A 636 -22.70 3.23 0.25
N GLU A 637 -21.42 3.48 0.59
CA GLU A 637 -21.11 4.58 1.55
C GLU A 637 -20.79 5.95 0.94
N VAL A 638 -20.68 6.08 -0.38
CA VAL A 638 -20.41 7.39 -1.04
C VAL A 638 -21.69 8.06 -1.59
N ALA A 639 -22.87 7.45 -1.37
CA ALA A 639 -24.13 8.16 -1.57
C ALA A 639 -24.34 9.09 -0.36
N GLY A 640 -24.22 10.41 -0.61
CA GLY A 640 -24.24 11.45 0.41
C GLY A 640 -25.22 11.21 1.56
N SER A 641 -24.75 11.51 2.76
CA SER A 641 -25.49 11.52 4.02
C SER A 641 -26.69 12.47 3.95
N GLY A 642 -27.77 12.00 3.34
CA GLY A 642 -28.91 12.82 2.98
C GLY A 642 -30.11 12.01 2.51
N GLY A 643 -30.51 10.98 3.26
CA GLY A 643 -31.81 10.34 3.05
C GLY A 643 -31.90 8.93 3.59
N GLN A 644 -32.69 8.74 4.65
CA GLN A 644 -33.23 7.42 4.98
C GLN A 644 -34.13 6.95 3.81
N GLY A 645 -33.61 6.11 2.91
CA GLY A 645 -34.42 5.51 1.85
C GLY A 645 -33.64 4.66 0.85
N ARG A 646 -33.78 3.33 0.99
CA ARG A 646 -33.37 2.21 0.11
C ARG A 646 -31.87 1.84 0.07
N ALA A 647 -31.61 0.62 0.53
CA ALA A 647 -30.32 -0.05 0.59
C ALA A 647 -30.07 -1.05 -0.57
N ASP A 648 -30.72 -0.89 -1.74
CA ASP A 648 -30.83 -1.98 -2.73
C ASP A 648 -30.24 -1.69 -4.12
N THR A 649 -29.44 -0.64 -4.32
CA THR A 649 -28.77 -0.43 -5.63
C THR A 649 -27.31 -0.07 -5.45
N GLU A 650 -26.44 -1.07 -5.56
CA GLU A 650 -25.00 -0.86 -5.73
C GLU A 650 -24.73 0.03 -6.97
N PRO A 651 -23.75 0.94 -6.94
CA PRO A 651 -23.37 1.76 -8.08
C PRO A 651 -22.85 0.84 -9.19
N ALA A 652 -23.40 1.01 -10.38
CA ALA A 652 -23.00 0.26 -11.57
C ALA A 652 -21.51 0.48 -11.87
N VAL A 653 -20.78 -0.62 -12.11
CA VAL A 653 -19.43 -0.56 -12.66
C VAL A 653 -19.55 -0.15 -14.14
N PRO A 654 -18.80 0.85 -14.62
CA PRO A 654 -18.84 1.21 -16.03
C PRO A 654 -18.46 0.02 -16.91
N PRO A 655 -19.06 -0.14 -18.10
CA PRO A 655 -18.61 -1.15 -19.04
C PRO A 655 -17.16 -0.86 -19.41
N TYR A 656 -16.29 -1.84 -19.19
CA TYR A 656 -14.86 -1.71 -19.43
C TYR A 656 -14.30 -2.85 -20.29
N GLY A 657 -13.18 -2.58 -20.95
CA GLY A 657 -12.39 -3.55 -21.69
C GLY A 657 -10.93 -3.58 -21.24
N VAL A 658 -10.19 -4.57 -21.75
CA VAL A 658 -8.74 -4.68 -21.60
C VAL A 658 -8.11 -4.48 -22.97
N LEU A 659 -7.05 -3.66 -23.07
CA LEU A 659 -6.33 -3.41 -24.31
C LEU A 659 -5.80 -4.72 -24.91
N GLY A 660 -5.78 -4.76 -26.24
CA GLY A 660 -5.39 -5.94 -27.00
C GLY A 660 -3.88 -6.23 -26.97
N PRO A 661 -3.43 -7.26 -27.70
CA PRO A 661 -2.04 -7.74 -27.72
C PRO A 661 -1.02 -6.75 -28.30
N THR A 662 -1.47 -5.62 -28.85
CA THR A 662 -0.63 -4.55 -29.41
C THR A 662 0.04 -3.69 -28.34
N TRP A 663 -0.35 -3.85 -27.07
CA TRP A 663 0.28 -3.19 -25.93
C TRP A 663 1.15 -4.20 -25.18
N ALA A 664 2.43 -3.89 -25.09
CA ALA A 664 3.44 -4.76 -24.51
C ALA A 664 4.02 -4.15 -23.22
N SER A 665 4.55 -5.01 -22.36
CA SER A 665 5.39 -4.56 -21.26
C SER A 665 6.58 -5.49 -21.04
N GLY A 666 7.46 -5.16 -20.09
CA GLY A 666 8.51 -6.05 -19.62
C GLY A 666 7.98 -7.33 -18.95
N ASP A 667 6.71 -7.41 -18.55
CA ASP A 667 6.09 -8.70 -18.17
C ASP A 667 5.91 -9.64 -19.38
N GLY A 668 5.82 -9.08 -20.57
CA GLY A 668 5.87 -9.76 -21.86
C GLY A 668 4.86 -9.19 -22.86
N TRP A 669 4.81 -9.79 -24.05
CA TRP A 669 3.68 -9.63 -24.96
C TRP A 669 3.40 -10.88 -25.80
N LEU A 670 2.12 -11.12 -26.13
CA LEU A 670 1.68 -12.17 -27.06
C LEU A 670 1.43 -11.49 -28.41
N GLY A 671 2.13 -11.88 -29.48
CA GLY A 671 1.82 -11.34 -30.80
C GLY A 671 2.19 -12.30 -31.92
N PRO A 672 1.30 -12.50 -32.93
CA PRO A 672 1.58 -13.35 -34.08
C PRO A 672 2.64 -12.74 -35.02
N GLY A 673 2.92 -11.43 -34.94
CA GLY A 673 3.81 -10.71 -35.87
C GLY A 673 5.08 -10.10 -35.27
N SER A 674 5.57 -9.04 -35.89
CA SER A 674 6.84 -8.38 -35.58
C SER A 674 6.66 -7.24 -34.55
N PRO A 675 7.72 -6.79 -33.83
CA PRO A 675 7.62 -5.67 -32.88
C PRO A 675 6.95 -4.41 -33.43
N GLU A 676 6.97 -4.24 -34.75
CA GLU A 676 6.35 -3.16 -35.50
C GLU A 676 4.80 -3.19 -35.43
N GLU A 677 4.17 -4.24 -34.93
CA GLU A 677 2.72 -4.25 -34.68
C GLU A 677 2.33 -3.59 -33.35
N LEU A 678 3.30 -3.35 -32.46
CA LEU A 678 3.04 -2.75 -31.15
C LEU A 678 2.65 -1.28 -31.27
N GLU A 679 1.70 -0.87 -30.43
CA GLU A 679 1.21 0.50 -30.26
C GLU A 679 1.83 1.19 -29.04
N GLY A 680 2.38 0.40 -28.11
CA GLY A 680 3.09 0.91 -26.94
C GLY A 680 3.92 -0.19 -26.29
N PHE A 681 5.01 0.21 -25.65
CA PHE A 681 5.83 -0.66 -24.80
C PHE A 681 6.06 0.02 -23.45
N HIS A 682 5.54 -0.59 -22.40
CA HIS A 682 5.71 -0.14 -21.03
C HIS A 682 6.97 -0.78 -20.42
N PHE A 683 7.86 0.03 -19.86
CA PHE A 683 9.13 -0.43 -19.28
C PHE A 683 8.95 -1.28 -18.01
N TRP A 684 7.76 -1.35 -17.45
CA TRP A 684 7.48 -2.16 -16.27
C TRP A 684 7.74 -3.65 -16.51
N GLY A 685 8.50 -4.27 -15.60
CA GLY A 685 8.88 -5.68 -15.63
C GLY A 685 10.17 -5.99 -16.41
N THR A 686 10.85 -4.97 -16.96
CA THR A 686 12.14 -5.18 -17.63
C THR A 686 13.26 -5.47 -16.64
N ILE A 687 14.34 -6.11 -17.11
CA ILE A 687 15.54 -6.37 -16.30
C ILE A 687 16.54 -5.20 -16.41
N GLU A 688 16.44 -4.42 -17.48
CA GLU A 688 17.22 -3.21 -17.72
C GLU A 688 16.78 -2.08 -16.77
N LYS A 689 17.72 -1.20 -16.44
CA LYS A 689 17.42 -0.03 -15.61
C LYS A 689 16.64 1.01 -16.41
N PRO A 690 15.79 1.84 -15.76
CA PRO A 690 15.03 2.89 -16.46
C PRO A 690 15.89 3.77 -17.37
N ALA A 691 17.07 4.21 -16.90
CA ALA A 691 17.97 5.05 -17.71
C ALA A 691 18.41 4.37 -19.02
N GLU A 692 18.73 3.08 -18.98
CA GLU A 692 19.14 2.28 -20.14
C GLU A 692 18.00 2.13 -21.15
N LEU A 693 16.77 1.97 -20.66
CA LEU A 693 15.57 1.91 -21.49
C LEU A 693 15.28 3.26 -22.14
N PHE A 694 15.37 4.37 -21.40
CA PHE A 694 15.21 5.70 -21.99
C PHE A 694 16.27 5.95 -23.08
N GLU A 695 17.51 5.54 -22.87
CA GLU A 695 18.59 5.61 -23.87
C GLU A 695 18.35 4.68 -25.07
N ALA A 696 17.75 3.51 -24.89
CA ALA A 696 17.48 2.59 -25.99
C ALA A 696 16.29 3.03 -26.86
N PHE A 697 15.25 3.63 -26.26
CA PHE A 697 13.97 3.91 -26.91
C PHE A 697 13.85 5.35 -27.45
N TYR A 698 14.32 6.36 -26.72
CA TYR A 698 14.02 7.77 -27.03
C TYR A 698 14.96 8.52 -28.00
N PRO A 699 16.17 8.06 -28.37
CA PRO A 699 16.96 8.72 -29.43
C PRO A 699 16.33 8.67 -30.83
N PHE A 700 15.15 8.06 -30.98
CA PHE A 700 14.51 7.79 -32.25
C PHE A 700 13.34 8.75 -32.53
N GLU A 701 13.42 9.46 -33.66
CA GLU A 701 12.45 10.50 -34.04
C GLU A 701 11.39 10.01 -35.07
N GLY A 702 11.53 8.80 -35.62
CA GLY A 702 10.61 8.24 -36.64
C GLY A 702 9.46 7.40 -36.06
N GLU A 703 8.58 6.88 -36.92
CA GLU A 703 7.61 5.85 -36.50
C GLU A 703 8.30 4.49 -36.30
N GLY A 704 7.84 3.73 -35.30
CA GLY A 704 8.39 2.41 -34.96
C GLY A 704 9.40 2.46 -33.82
N PHE A 705 10.40 1.58 -33.90
CA PHE A 705 11.36 1.33 -32.83
C PHE A 705 12.81 1.38 -33.34
N SER A 706 13.71 1.87 -32.50
CA SER A 706 15.16 1.78 -32.76
C SER A 706 15.62 0.31 -32.84
N ALA A 707 16.84 0.07 -33.36
CA ALA A 707 17.40 -1.28 -33.36
C ALA A 707 17.61 -1.81 -31.93
N SER A 708 18.07 -0.96 -31.01
CA SER A 708 18.23 -1.30 -29.59
C SER A 708 16.89 -1.60 -28.93
N ALA A 709 15.86 -0.78 -29.16
CA ALA A 709 14.52 -1.01 -28.64
C ALA A 709 13.91 -2.33 -29.15
N ARG A 710 14.11 -2.67 -30.44
CA ARG A 710 13.67 -3.97 -30.98
C ARG A 710 14.38 -5.16 -30.32
N ALA A 711 15.66 -5.01 -30.02
CA ALA A 711 16.41 -6.04 -29.31
C ALA A 711 15.85 -6.27 -27.89
N VAL A 712 15.48 -5.19 -27.18
CA VAL A 712 14.81 -5.28 -25.87
C VAL A 712 13.43 -5.94 -26.01
N ILE A 713 12.54 -5.40 -26.85
CA ILE A 713 11.16 -5.91 -27.04
C ILE A 713 11.14 -7.40 -27.40
N SER A 714 12.08 -7.84 -28.23
CA SER A 714 12.16 -9.24 -28.68
C SER A 714 12.47 -10.21 -27.54
N GLN A 715 13.18 -9.78 -26.48
CA GLN A 715 13.44 -10.59 -25.29
C GLN A 715 12.18 -10.88 -24.48
N TYR A 716 11.15 -10.03 -24.63
CA TYR A 716 9.90 -10.09 -23.88
C TYR A 716 8.74 -10.73 -24.65
N ARG A 717 8.96 -11.19 -25.89
CA ARG A 717 7.92 -11.90 -26.65
C ARG A 717 7.61 -13.27 -26.03
N ARG A 718 6.34 -13.56 -25.79
CA ARG A 718 5.84 -14.82 -25.22
C ARG A 718 5.01 -15.54 -26.28
N LEU A 719 5.53 -16.61 -26.88
CA LEU A 719 4.77 -17.51 -27.76
C LEU A 719 5.10 -18.96 -27.37
N PRO A 720 4.14 -19.90 -27.42
CA PRO A 720 4.45 -21.32 -27.29
C PRO A 720 5.33 -21.73 -28.48
N ILE A 721 6.52 -22.27 -28.22
CA ILE A 721 7.45 -22.73 -29.28
C ILE A 721 6.81 -23.86 -30.12
N SER A 722 5.78 -24.51 -29.57
CA SER A 722 5.04 -25.60 -30.23
C SER A 722 4.00 -25.17 -31.27
N LEU A 723 3.75 -23.87 -31.43
CA LEU A 723 2.73 -23.35 -32.35
C LEU A 723 3.35 -22.26 -33.23
N ASP A 724 3.84 -22.64 -34.41
CA ASP A 724 3.99 -21.66 -35.50
C ASP A 724 2.63 -20.99 -35.71
N ALA A 725 2.60 -19.68 -35.97
CA ALA A 725 1.37 -18.92 -36.18
C ALA A 725 0.47 -19.57 -37.26
N ASP A 726 1.08 -20.21 -38.26
CA ASP A 726 0.39 -20.96 -39.32
C ASP A 726 -0.27 -22.28 -38.82
N SER A 727 0.25 -22.88 -37.76
CA SER A 727 -0.27 -24.13 -37.17
C SER A 727 -1.48 -23.94 -36.26
N VAL A 728 -1.65 -22.74 -35.69
CA VAL A 728 -2.82 -22.37 -34.88
C VAL A 728 -4.07 -22.18 -35.75
N ALA A 729 -3.89 -21.60 -36.94
CA ALA A 729 -4.98 -21.39 -37.90
C ALA A 729 -5.41 -22.68 -38.63
N ALA A 730 -4.53 -23.70 -38.68
CA ALA A 730 -4.71 -24.90 -39.51
C ALA A 730 -5.29 -26.14 -38.78
N ARG A 731 -5.75 -26.04 -37.52
CA ARG A 731 -6.39 -27.19 -36.86
C ARG A 731 -7.83 -27.40 -37.35
N ALA A 732 -7.94 -28.17 -38.43
CA ALA A 732 -9.08 -29.06 -38.65
C ALA A 732 -9.14 -30.14 -37.55
N PRO A 733 -10.32 -30.69 -37.20
CA PRO A 733 -10.54 -31.54 -36.01
C PRO A 733 -10.06 -33.00 -36.14
N GLU A 734 -9.09 -33.30 -37.02
CA GLU A 734 -8.67 -34.68 -37.34
C GLU A 734 -7.23 -35.02 -36.88
N GLY A 735 -6.76 -34.39 -35.80
CA GLY A 735 -5.51 -34.79 -35.11
C GLY A 735 -5.78 -35.74 -33.93
N PRO A 736 -4.81 -36.56 -33.51
CA PRO A 736 -4.94 -37.33 -32.26
C PRO A 736 -5.14 -36.36 -31.09
N GLY A 737 -6.15 -36.61 -30.26
CA GLY A 737 -6.47 -35.79 -29.09
C GLY A 737 -5.33 -35.75 -28.06
N MET A 738 -5.41 -34.82 -27.11
CA MET A 738 -4.42 -34.67 -26.03
C MET A 738 -4.20 -36.00 -25.28
N HIS A 739 -2.93 -36.42 -25.15
CA HIS A 739 -2.52 -37.58 -24.38
C HIS A 739 -2.04 -37.14 -22.99
N LEU A 740 -2.70 -37.58 -21.93
CA LEU A 740 -2.46 -37.13 -20.56
C LEU A 740 -1.84 -38.24 -19.71
N THR A 741 -0.63 -38.00 -19.21
CA THR A 741 0.07 -38.87 -18.26
C THR A 741 0.14 -38.20 -16.90
N ALA A 742 -0.66 -38.68 -15.95
CA ALA A 742 -0.61 -38.26 -14.55
C ALA A 742 0.60 -38.86 -13.84
N VAL A 743 1.28 -38.06 -13.04
CA VAL A 743 2.51 -38.42 -12.34
C VAL A 743 2.43 -37.97 -10.89
N SER A 744 2.85 -38.85 -9.98
CA SER A 744 3.05 -38.50 -8.58
C SER A 744 4.21 -39.30 -7.98
N TYR A 745 4.64 -38.89 -6.79
CA TYR A 745 5.74 -39.50 -6.05
C TYR A 745 5.42 -39.56 -4.56
N ALA A 746 5.80 -40.65 -3.90
CA ALA A 746 5.77 -40.76 -2.45
C ALA A 746 6.93 -41.62 -1.93
N SER A 747 7.25 -41.43 -0.65
CA SER A 747 8.19 -42.29 0.08
C SER A 747 7.66 -42.61 1.47
N GLY A 748 7.74 -43.86 1.92
CA GLY A 748 7.39 -44.26 3.28
C GLY A 748 5.88 -44.16 3.57
N CYS A 749 5.46 -43.22 4.43
CA CYS A 749 4.11 -43.21 5.01
C CYS A 749 2.97 -42.84 4.04
N CYS A 750 3.27 -42.47 2.79
CA CYS A 750 2.30 -41.92 1.85
C CYS A 750 1.91 -42.86 0.70
N GLU A 751 2.27 -44.14 0.75
CA GLU A 751 1.96 -45.14 -0.30
C GLU A 751 0.46 -45.29 -0.57
N GLN A 752 -0.38 -45.32 0.48
CA GLN A 752 -1.84 -45.41 0.31
C GLN A 752 -2.43 -44.17 -0.37
N ALA A 753 -1.89 -42.99 -0.06
CA ALA A 753 -2.31 -41.74 -0.67
C ALA A 753 -1.89 -41.69 -2.15
N LEU A 754 -0.68 -42.17 -2.46
CA LEU A 754 -0.17 -42.30 -3.83
C LEU A 754 -1.04 -43.23 -4.68
N GLU A 755 -1.46 -44.37 -4.15
CA GLU A 755 -2.34 -45.28 -4.88
C GLU A 755 -3.73 -44.68 -5.12
N ARG A 756 -4.29 -43.98 -4.14
CA ARG A 756 -5.55 -43.24 -4.30
C ARG A 756 -5.42 -42.15 -5.36
N ASN A 757 -4.34 -41.36 -5.33
CA ASN A 757 -4.04 -40.34 -6.32
C ASN A 757 -4.03 -40.93 -7.73
N ARG A 758 -3.26 -42.01 -7.93
CA ARG A 758 -3.14 -42.73 -9.20
C ARG A 758 -4.49 -43.22 -9.71
N GLN A 759 -5.29 -43.83 -8.86
CA GLN A 759 -6.61 -44.34 -9.24
C GLN A 759 -7.54 -43.20 -9.65
N THR A 760 -7.62 -42.14 -8.84
CA THR A 760 -8.49 -40.99 -9.16
C THR A 760 -8.06 -40.28 -10.44
N ALA A 761 -6.77 -40.26 -10.78
CA ALA A 761 -6.29 -39.67 -12.03
C ALA A 761 -6.87 -40.36 -13.27
N LEU A 762 -6.88 -41.70 -13.26
CA LEU A 762 -7.45 -42.51 -14.34
C LEU A 762 -8.97 -42.32 -14.42
N ASP A 763 -9.65 -42.31 -13.27
CA ASP A 763 -11.09 -42.09 -13.19
C ASP A 763 -11.48 -40.68 -13.68
N SER A 764 -10.57 -39.71 -13.54
CA SER A 764 -10.69 -38.31 -13.95
C SER A 764 -10.20 -38.02 -15.38
N GLY A 765 -9.95 -39.06 -16.18
CA GLY A 765 -9.71 -38.94 -17.62
C GLY A 765 -8.25 -38.94 -18.07
N ALA A 766 -7.28 -39.23 -17.19
CA ALA A 766 -5.89 -39.44 -17.60
C ALA A 766 -5.75 -40.73 -18.41
N ASP A 767 -4.96 -40.71 -19.49
CA ASP A 767 -4.70 -41.88 -20.33
C ASP A 767 -3.71 -42.84 -19.66
N GLN A 768 -2.80 -42.29 -18.86
CA GLN A 768 -1.86 -43.04 -18.03
C GLN A 768 -1.70 -42.39 -16.65
N ALA A 769 -1.38 -43.20 -15.65
CA ALA A 769 -1.01 -42.72 -14.32
C ALA A 769 0.23 -43.48 -13.81
N LYS A 770 1.29 -42.76 -13.43
CA LYS A 770 2.57 -43.28 -12.97
C LYS A 770 2.82 -42.85 -11.53
N ALA A 771 3.15 -43.83 -10.69
CA ALA A 771 3.52 -43.65 -9.30
C ALA A 771 5.02 -43.93 -9.19
N PHE A 772 5.77 -42.98 -8.63
CA PHE A 772 7.22 -43.10 -8.44
C PHE A 772 7.58 -43.14 -6.96
N GLY A 773 8.70 -43.79 -6.65
CA GLY A 773 9.31 -43.85 -5.32
C GLY A 773 10.83 -43.62 -5.36
N PRO A 774 11.49 -43.63 -4.19
CA PRO A 774 12.94 -43.46 -4.09
C PRO A 774 13.75 -44.43 -4.97
N GLU A 775 13.22 -45.64 -5.19
CA GLU A 775 13.79 -46.69 -6.03
C GLU A 775 13.81 -46.36 -7.53
N ASP A 776 13.01 -45.38 -7.97
CA ASP A 776 12.91 -44.97 -9.37
C ASP A 776 13.90 -43.88 -9.76
N LEU A 777 14.62 -43.32 -8.79
CA LEU A 777 15.64 -42.29 -9.00
C LEU A 777 16.90 -42.93 -9.61
N ASP A 778 17.56 -42.23 -10.54
CA ASP A 778 18.84 -42.70 -11.10
C ASP A 778 19.87 -42.89 -9.97
N PRO A 779 20.44 -44.10 -9.78
CA PRO A 779 21.31 -44.38 -8.64
C PRO A 779 22.56 -43.49 -8.59
N ALA A 780 23.12 -43.12 -9.74
CA ALA A 780 24.30 -42.26 -9.80
C ALA A 780 23.95 -40.81 -9.44
N TRP A 781 22.82 -40.31 -9.91
CA TRP A 781 22.29 -38.99 -9.55
C TRP A 781 21.91 -38.92 -8.06
N ALA A 782 21.23 -39.95 -7.54
CA ALA A 782 20.85 -40.02 -6.14
C ALA A 782 22.09 -40.07 -5.22
N ALA A 783 23.14 -40.80 -5.62
CA ALA A 783 24.40 -40.84 -4.90
C ALA A 783 25.12 -39.48 -4.88
N ARG A 784 25.11 -38.73 -5.99
CA ARG A 784 25.70 -37.37 -6.05
C ARG A 784 24.98 -36.37 -5.16
N HIS A 785 23.67 -36.52 -4.97
CA HIS A 785 22.83 -35.60 -4.18
C HIS A 785 22.41 -36.17 -2.83
N SER A 786 23.13 -37.18 -2.32
CA SER A 786 22.75 -37.90 -1.10
C SER A 786 22.66 -37.01 0.13
N GLU A 787 23.46 -35.94 0.18
CA GLU A 787 23.43 -34.95 1.27
C GLU A 787 22.08 -34.23 1.35
N VAL A 788 21.51 -33.82 0.21
CA VAL A 788 20.19 -33.21 0.14
C VAL A 788 19.10 -34.27 0.32
N LEU A 789 19.18 -35.38 -0.43
CA LEU A 789 18.16 -36.43 -0.46
C LEU A 789 17.98 -37.17 0.88
N SER A 790 18.99 -37.18 1.75
CA SER A 790 18.90 -37.76 3.09
C SER A 790 18.20 -36.87 4.11
N GLN A 791 17.89 -35.61 3.77
CA GLN A 791 17.19 -34.68 4.66
C GLN A 791 15.72 -35.06 4.83
N ARG A 792 15.21 -34.97 6.06
CA ARG A 792 13.82 -35.37 6.38
C ARG A 792 12.76 -34.48 5.72
N LYS A 793 13.01 -33.16 5.61
CA LYS A 793 12.05 -32.21 5.07
C LYS A 793 11.81 -32.52 3.59
N GLY A 794 10.56 -32.79 3.21
CA GLY A 794 10.17 -33.08 1.83
C GLY A 794 10.80 -34.34 1.22
N GLY A 795 11.38 -35.24 2.03
CA GLY A 795 12.16 -36.38 1.51
C GLY A 795 13.36 -35.93 0.67
N GLY A 796 14.06 -34.90 1.11
CA GLY A 796 15.17 -34.28 0.38
C GLY A 796 14.83 -32.97 -0.30
N TRP A 797 14.10 -32.09 0.39
CA TRP A 797 13.70 -30.77 -0.10
C TRP A 797 13.01 -30.79 -1.47
N TRP A 798 12.32 -31.89 -1.78
CA TRP A 798 11.65 -32.11 -3.07
C TRP A 798 12.56 -32.05 -4.30
N LEU A 799 13.89 -32.16 -4.15
CA LEU A 799 14.85 -32.18 -5.27
C LEU A 799 14.52 -33.27 -6.32
N TRP A 800 13.93 -34.37 -5.87
CA TRP A 800 13.48 -35.48 -6.73
C TRP A 800 12.33 -35.10 -7.67
N LYS A 801 11.52 -34.07 -7.38
CA LYS A 801 10.33 -33.70 -8.16
C LYS A 801 10.68 -33.28 -9.60
N PRO A 802 11.54 -32.27 -9.83
CA PRO A 802 11.95 -31.91 -11.19
C PRO A 802 12.64 -33.07 -11.91
N HIS A 803 13.39 -33.93 -11.20
CA HIS A 803 14.05 -35.10 -11.78
C HIS A 803 13.04 -36.12 -12.33
N VAL A 804 12.00 -36.45 -11.56
CA VAL A 804 10.94 -37.39 -11.96
C VAL A 804 10.11 -36.83 -13.11
N ILE A 805 9.74 -35.54 -13.07
CA ILE A 805 9.00 -34.88 -14.15
C ILE A 805 9.84 -34.89 -15.44
N LEU A 806 11.14 -34.58 -15.35
CA LEU A 806 12.05 -34.63 -16.49
C LEU A 806 12.18 -36.03 -17.09
N LYS A 807 12.30 -37.06 -16.23
CA LYS A 807 12.29 -38.47 -16.65
C LYS A 807 11.03 -38.79 -17.44
N MET A 808 9.86 -38.37 -16.97
CA MET A 808 8.60 -38.61 -17.68
C MET A 808 8.50 -37.84 -19.00
N LEU A 809 8.90 -36.57 -19.03
CA LEU A 809 8.89 -35.78 -20.28
C LEU A 809 9.83 -36.36 -21.34
N ARG A 810 10.94 -37.01 -20.94
CA ARG A 810 11.87 -37.67 -21.85
C ARG A 810 11.42 -39.05 -22.31
N ASP A 811 10.44 -39.66 -21.64
CA ASP A 811 9.92 -40.98 -21.99
C ASP A 811 9.19 -40.96 -23.34
N ASP A 812 9.44 -41.97 -24.17
CA ASP A 812 8.85 -42.10 -25.51
C ASP A 812 7.33 -42.34 -25.49
N SER A 813 6.79 -42.79 -24.36
CA SER A 813 5.34 -42.95 -24.17
C SER A 813 4.58 -41.63 -24.12
N VAL A 814 5.25 -40.51 -23.83
CA VAL A 814 4.66 -39.17 -23.89
C VAL A 814 4.89 -38.60 -25.30
N PRO A 815 3.84 -38.40 -26.11
CA PRO A 815 3.99 -37.90 -27.49
C PRO A 815 4.48 -36.45 -27.52
N TRP A 816 5.27 -36.09 -28.53
CA TRP A 816 5.63 -34.70 -28.78
C TRP A 816 4.41 -33.87 -29.16
N HIS A 817 4.34 -32.62 -28.67
CA HIS A 817 3.31 -31.59 -28.93
C HIS A 817 1.88 -31.91 -28.46
N THR A 818 1.51 -33.19 -28.34
CA THR A 818 0.18 -33.65 -27.90
C THR A 818 0.21 -34.36 -26.55
N GLY A 819 1.39 -34.80 -26.10
CA GLY A 819 1.59 -35.39 -24.78
C GLY A 819 1.71 -34.34 -23.69
N VAL A 820 1.02 -34.58 -22.59
CA VAL A 820 0.98 -33.73 -21.41
C VAL A 820 1.31 -34.56 -20.18
N VAL A 821 2.27 -34.08 -19.39
CA VAL A 821 2.58 -34.61 -18.06
C VAL A 821 1.85 -33.78 -17.03
N LEU A 822 1.02 -34.44 -16.22
CA LEU A 822 0.23 -33.82 -15.16
C LEU A 822 0.77 -34.24 -13.80
N TRP A 823 1.39 -33.33 -13.07
CA TRP A 823 1.87 -33.59 -11.71
C TRP A 823 0.78 -33.30 -10.70
N LEU A 824 0.59 -34.19 -9.72
CA LEU A 824 -0.15 -33.90 -8.49
C LEU A 824 0.56 -34.51 -7.29
N ASP A 825 0.78 -33.73 -6.24
CA ASP A 825 1.37 -34.23 -4.99
C ASP A 825 0.51 -35.38 -4.42
N ALA A 826 1.16 -36.46 -3.96
CA ALA A 826 0.50 -37.72 -3.58
C ALA A 826 -0.54 -37.58 -2.45
N GLY A 827 -0.45 -36.52 -1.64
CA GLY A 827 -1.42 -36.22 -0.60
C GLY A 827 -2.73 -35.59 -1.11
N ASN A 828 -2.90 -35.42 -2.42
CA ASN A 828 -4.08 -34.85 -3.05
C ASN A 828 -4.69 -35.83 -4.05
N PHE A 829 -5.89 -35.58 -4.55
CA PHE A 829 -6.57 -36.48 -5.49
C PHE A 829 -7.41 -35.72 -6.52
N PHE A 830 -7.71 -36.39 -7.64
CA PHE A 830 -8.45 -35.82 -8.75
C PHE A 830 -9.97 -36.00 -8.57
N VAL A 831 -10.76 -35.01 -8.99
CA VAL A 831 -12.23 -34.98 -8.79
C VAL A 831 -13.04 -34.47 -10.00
N GLY A 832 -12.40 -34.22 -11.15
CA GLY A 832 -13.07 -33.68 -12.34
C GLY A 832 -12.34 -34.01 -13.65
N ASP A 833 -12.79 -33.48 -14.78
CA ASP A 833 -12.19 -33.73 -16.10
C ASP A 833 -10.85 -33.00 -16.27
N THR A 834 -9.77 -33.76 -16.10
CA THR A 834 -8.40 -33.25 -16.16
C THR A 834 -7.95 -32.81 -17.55
N LYS A 835 -8.50 -33.40 -18.63
CA LYS A 835 -8.14 -33.05 -20.01
C LYS A 835 -8.63 -31.66 -20.36
N LEU A 836 -9.88 -31.34 -19.99
CA LEU A 836 -10.46 -30.02 -20.25
C LEU A 836 -9.64 -28.88 -19.60
N VAL A 837 -9.22 -29.08 -18.35
CA VAL A 837 -8.39 -28.09 -17.63
C VAL A 837 -7.00 -27.96 -18.25
N ALA A 838 -6.37 -29.08 -18.61
CA ALA A 838 -5.06 -29.06 -19.28
C ALA A 838 -5.11 -28.36 -20.65
N GLU A 839 -6.14 -28.61 -21.46
CA GLU A 839 -6.36 -27.93 -22.75
C GLU A 839 -6.53 -26.43 -22.59
N LYS A 840 -7.32 -26.01 -21.59
CA LYS A 840 -7.53 -24.59 -21.29
C LYS A 840 -6.23 -23.92 -20.84
N ALA A 841 -5.51 -24.55 -19.90
CA ALA A 841 -4.30 -24.02 -19.29
C ALA A 841 -3.14 -23.90 -20.29
N LEU A 842 -3.01 -24.87 -21.19
CA LEU A 842 -1.92 -24.92 -22.17
C LEU A 842 -2.24 -24.20 -23.49
N ARG A 843 -3.34 -23.43 -23.57
CA ARG A 843 -3.73 -22.73 -24.79
C ARG A 843 -2.65 -21.73 -25.25
N ASN A 844 -2.11 -20.97 -24.30
CA ASN A 844 -1.13 -19.90 -24.54
C ASN A 844 0.16 -20.12 -23.72
N SER A 845 0.42 -21.34 -23.27
CA SER A 845 1.59 -21.71 -22.47
C SER A 845 1.97 -23.17 -22.70
N ASP A 846 3.26 -23.50 -22.64
CA ASP A 846 3.73 -24.90 -22.67
C ASP A 846 3.79 -25.50 -21.24
N VAL A 847 3.77 -24.66 -20.21
CA VAL A 847 3.78 -25.03 -18.78
C VAL A 847 2.69 -24.24 -18.05
N ALA A 848 1.94 -24.88 -17.17
CA ALA A 848 0.95 -24.22 -16.34
C ALA A 848 1.01 -24.67 -14.88
N ALA A 849 0.71 -23.74 -13.98
CA ALA A 849 0.69 -23.94 -12.53
C ALA A 849 -0.34 -23.02 -11.89
N ILE A 850 -0.66 -23.27 -10.63
CA ILE A 850 -1.70 -22.54 -9.90
C ILE A 850 -1.12 -21.27 -9.27
N SER A 851 -1.77 -20.12 -9.46
CA SER A 851 -1.45 -18.89 -8.72
C SER A 851 -2.05 -18.91 -7.31
N LEU A 852 -1.22 -18.72 -6.28
CA LEU A 852 -1.61 -18.67 -4.87
C LEU A 852 -1.81 -17.22 -4.43
N LYS A 853 -2.99 -16.65 -4.71
CA LYS A 853 -3.32 -15.21 -4.49
C LYS A 853 -2.92 -14.64 -3.11
N CYS A 854 -2.83 -15.48 -2.09
CA CYS A 854 -2.50 -15.11 -0.71
C CYS A 854 -1.00 -15.15 -0.35
N CYS A 855 -0.14 -15.56 -1.27
CA CYS A 855 1.27 -15.85 -1.00
C CYS A 855 2.15 -15.04 -1.95
N LEU A 856 2.65 -13.87 -1.58
CA LEU A 856 3.60 -13.15 -2.44
C LEU A 856 4.95 -13.88 -2.53
N GLU A 857 5.65 -13.74 -3.64
CA GLU A 857 6.96 -14.39 -3.81
C GLU A 857 7.98 -13.91 -2.76
N SER A 858 7.99 -12.61 -2.44
CA SER A 858 8.80 -11.99 -1.38
C SER A 858 8.60 -12.61 0.00
N ASP A 859 7.41 -13.17 0.23
CA ASP A 859 7.00 -13.71 1.52
C ASP A 859 7.34 -15.20 1.63
N TRP A 860 7.41 -15.89 0.50
CA TRP A 860 7.52 -17.36 0.44
C TRP A 860 8.78 -17.86 -0.29
N SER A 861 9.70 -16.96 -0.63
CA SER A 861 11.01 -17.26 -1.21
C SER A 861 12.09 -16.45 -0.47
N SER A 862 13.22 -17.09 -0.14
CA SER A 862 14.28 -16.42 0.60
C SER A 862 14.92 -15.34 -0.26
N ALA A 863 15.39 -14.25 0.37
CA ALA A 863 16.08 -13.18 -0.35
C ALA A 863 17.31 -13.71 -1.11
N GLN A 864 18.07 -14.63 -0.51
CA GLN A 864 19.19 -15.29 -1.19
C GLN A 864 18.75 -16.06 -2.44
N ALA A 865 17.66 -16.83 -2.37
CA ALA A 865 17.14 -17.53 -3.53
C ALA A 865 16.65 -16.55 -4.61
N LEU A 866 15.91 -15.50 -4.23
CA LEU A 866 15.47 -14.46 -5.17
C LEU A 866 16.66 -13.78 -5.86
N GLN A 867 17.70 -13.43 -5.11
CA GLN A 867 18.92 -12.85 -5.66
C GLN A 867 19.63 -13.81 -6.63
N LEU A 868 19.87 -15.06 -6.23
CA LEU A 868 20.54 -16.06 -7.05
C LEU A 868 19.73 -16.46 -8.29
N LEU A 869 18.41 -16.33 -8.22
CA LEU A 869 17.51 -16.57 -9.35
C LEU A 869 17.28 -15.33 -10.21
N GLY A 870 17.65 -14.12 -9.77
CA GLY A 870 17.30 -12.87 -10.46
C GLY A 870 15.80 -12.53 -10.39
N GLY A 871 15.16 -12.82 -9.25
CA GLY A 871 13.73 -12.66 -8.99
C GLY A 871 13.36 -11.50 -8.06
N GLU A 872 14.29 -10.58 -7.77
CA GLU A 872 14.11 -9.48 -6.81
C GLU A 872 13.16 -8.36 -7.31
N GLY A 873 12.99 -8.24 -8.62
CA GLY A 873 12.11 -7.25 -9.23
C GLY A 873 10.64 -7.51 -8.88
N TYR A 874 9.84 -6.44 -8.74
CA TYR A 874 8.44 -6.53 -8.31
C TYR A 874 7.56 -7.39 -9.22
N ALA A 875 7.92 -7.50 -10.51
CA ALA A 875 7.20 -8.32 -11.47
C ALA A 875 7.21 -9.80 -11.08
N ILE A 876 8.14 -10.18 -10.20
CA ILE A 876 8.27 -11.50 -9.62
C ILE A 876 7.99 -11.46 -8.11
N ALA A 877 8.72 -10.62 -7.36
CA ALA A 877 8.72 -10.56 -5.91
C ALA A 877 7.34 -10.23 -5.31
N ASP A 878 6.63 -9.26 -5.90
CA ASP A 878 5.34 -8.75 -5.38
C ASP A 878 4.14 -9.42 -6.05
N ARG A 879 4.38 -10.54 -6.74
CA ARG A 879 3.33 -11.34 -7.36
C ARG A 879 3.07 -12.60 -6.57
N PRO A 880 1.83 -13.11 -6.57
CA PRO A 880 1.50 -14.42 -6.04
C PRO A 880 2.50 -15.50 -6.48
N GLN A 881 2.98 -16.31 -5.54
CA GLN A 881 3.78 -17.49 -5.77
C GLN A 881 2.91 -18.57 -6.43
N LEU A 882 3.54 -19.43 -7.22
CA LEU A 882 2.87 -20.55 -7.84
C LEU A 882 2.92 -21.79 -6.97
N GLY A 883 1.80 -22.50 -6.87
CA GLY A 883 1.73 -23.77 -6.16
C GLY A 883 2.37 -24.89 -6.98
N ALA A 884 3.45 -25.49 -6.47
CA ALA A 884 4.16 -26.60 -7.11
C ALA A 884 3.61 -27.98 -6.71
N TYR A 885 2.35 -28.02 -6.26
CA TYR A 885 1.64 -29.26 -5.94
C TYR A 885 0.75 -29.77 -7.08
N PHE A 886 0.40 -28.92 -8.05
CA PHE A 886 -0.34 -29.29 -9.26
C PHE A 886 0.25 -28.55 -10.46
N LEU A 887 0.87 -29.30 -11.37
CA LEU A 887 1.63 -28.74 -12.49
C LEU A 887 1.26 -29.44 -13.79
N VAL A 888 1.25 -28.70 -14.89
CA VAL A 888 0.90 -29.21 -16.23
C VAL A 888 2.01 -28.87 -17.21
N PHE A 889 2.53 -29.87 -17.94
CA PHE A 889 3.62 -29.69 -18.91
C PHE A 889 3.27 -30.31 -20.24
N ARG A 890 3.21 -29.52 -21.32
CA ARG A 890 3.18 -30.05 -22.69
C ARG A 890 4.58 -30.46 -23.10
N LYS A 891 4.76 -31.70 -23.57
CA LYS A 891 6.06 -32.15 -24.08
C LYS A 891 6.47 -31.35 -25.31
N THR A 892 7.42 -30.46 -25.09
CA THR A 892 7.99 -29.50 -26.03
C THR A 892 9.44 -29.25 -25.62
N THR A 893 10.23 -28.68 -26.53
CA THR A 893 11.60 -28.24 -26.18
C THR A 893 11.55 -27.20 -25.07
N THR A 894 10.59 -26.26 -25.09
CA THR A 894 10.40 -25.24 -24.04
C THR A 894 10.22 -25.88 -22.66
N ALA A 895 9.29 -26.83 -22.54
CA ALA A 895 8.99 -27.47 -21.27
C ALA A 895 10.14 -28.34 -20.79
N LEU A 896 10.82 -29.06 -21.70
CA LEU A 896 12.00 -29.84 -21.37
C LEU A 896 13.12 -28.95 -20.83
N THR A 897 13.49 -27.89 -21.55
CA THR A 897 14.53 -26.94 -21.12
C THR A 897 14.13 -26.26 -19.81
N PHE A 898 12.86 -25.90 -19.62
CA PHE A 898 12.37 -25.35 -18.37
C PHE A 898 12.56 -26.30 -17.19
N VAL A 899 12.19 -27.58 -17.33
CA VAL A 899 12.35 -28.57 -16.25
C VAL A 899 13.83 -28.93 -16.04
N GLU A 900 14.66 -28.92 -17.08
CA GLU A 900 16.12 -29.06 -16.98
C GLU A 900 16.75 -27.91 -16.19
N ASP A 901 16.36 -26.67 -16.47
CA ASP A 901 16.79 -25.50 -15.70
C ASP A 901 16.29 -25.55 -14.26
N TRP A 902 15.02 -25.94 -14.05
CA TRP A 902 14.47 -26.10 -12.72
C TRP A 902 15.26 -27.14 -11.91
N LEU A 903 15.55 -28.31 -12.49
CA LEU A 903 16.39 -29.33 -11.87
C LEU A 903 17.78 -28.78 -11.54
N ARG A 904 18.46 -28.18 -12.52
CA ARG A 904 19.81 -27.62 -12.37
C ARG A 904 19.88 -26.55 -11.26
N LEU A 905 18.87 -25.70 -11.16
CA LEU A 905 18.79 -24.67 -10.12
C LEU A 905 18.49 -25.29 -8.75
N CYS A 906 17.63 -26.30 -8.67
CA CYS A 906 17.38 -27.05 -7.43
C CYS A 906 18.60 -27.86 -6.97
N GLU A 907 19.48 -28.28 -7.87
CA GLU A 907 20.74 -28.98 -7.50
C GLU A 907 21.71 -28.06 -6.73
N ASN A 908 21.50 -26.74 -6.72
CA ASN A 908 22.26 -25.80 -5.89
C ASN A 908 21.62 -25.66 -4.48
N PRO A 909 22.28 -26.14 -3.41
CA PRO A 909 21.75 -26.04 -2.05
C PRO A 909 21.51 -24.60 -1.56
N ASP A 910 22.29 -23.62 -2.03
CA ASP A 910 22.14 -22.20 -1.66
C ASP A 910 20.83 -21.59 -2.18
N ILE A 911 20.23 -22.23 -3.20
CA ILE A 911 18.94 -21.83 -3.76
C ILE A 911 17.81 -22.68 -3.16
N LEU A 912 18.02 -24.00 -3.05
CA LEU A 912 16.96 -24.96 -2.68
C LEU A 912 16.68 -25.00 -1.17
N ILE A 913 17.73 -24.87 -0.36
CA ILE A 913 17.66 -25.07 1.08
C ILE A 913 17.55 -23.71 1.75
N GLU A 914 16.67 -23.64 2.73
CA GLU A 914 16.57 -22.48 3.60
C GLU A 914 17.90 -22.30 4.36
N PRO A 915 18.56 -21.12 4.29
CA PRO A 915 19.88 -20.93 4.90
C PRO A 915 19.86 -21.29 6.39
N GLN A 916 20.78 -22.16 6.81
CA GLN A 916 20.93 -22.49 8.23
C GLN A 916 21.84 -21.48 8.91
N GLY A 917 21.39 -20.94 10.03
CA GLY A 917 22.24 -20.08 10.86
C GLY A 917 22.29 -18.63 10.40
N ASP A 918 21.17 -18.11 9.91
CA ASP A 918 20.82 -16.71 10.10
C ASP A 918 19.30 -16.65 10.28
N SER A 919 18.88 -16.46 11.52
CA SER A 919 17.67 -15.69 11.81
C SER A 919 17.89 -14.22 11.43
N ASP A 920 18.60 -13.94 10.33
CA ASP A 920 18.50 -12.68 9.64
C ASP A 920 17.08 -12.64 9.11
N PHE A 921 16.22 -12.04 9.93
CA PHE A 921 15.21 -11.07 9.52
C PHE A 921 15.83 -9.97 8.61
N GLY A 922 16.69 -10.32 7.65
CA GLY A 922 17.30 -9.47 6.63
C GLY A 922 16.63 -9.68 5.26
N ALA A 923 15.89 -10.78 5.07
CA ALA A 923 14.84 -10.82 4.07
C ALA A 923 13.68 -9.96 4.57
N ALA A 924 13.07 -9.17 3.67
CA ALA A 924 12.01 -8.21 3.94
C ALA A 924 11.09 -8.64 5.09
N ALA A 925 10.65 -7.70 5.93
CA ALA A 925 9.86 -7.99 7.11
C ALA A 925 8.73 -9.02 6.87
N ALA A 926 8.18 -9.15 5.65
CA ALA A 926 7.14 -10.09 5.24
C ALA A 926 7.53 -11.59 5.10
N TYR A 927 8.82 -11.94 5.06
CA TYR A 927 9.30 -13.30 4.81
C TYR A 927 8.75 -14.31 5.84
N GLN A 928 8.02 -15.30 5.36
CA GLN A 928 7.42 -16.38 6.14
C GLN A 928 8.36 -17.56 6.24
N ARG A 929 8.79 -18.05 5.07
CA ARG A 929 9.68 -19.22 4.92
C ARG A 929 10.04 -19.43 3.46
N HIS A 930 11.09 -20.18 3.22
CA HIS A 930 11.45 -20.62 1.87
C HIS A 930 10.70 -21.91 1.50
N MET A 931 10.16 -21.94 0.28
CA MET A 931 9.34 -23.04 -0.24
C MET A 931 10.10 -24.02 -1.14
N ALA A 932 11.45 -23.99 -1.13
CA ALA A 932 12.31 -24.96 -1.79
C ALA A 932 12.08 -25.03 -3.30
N ASP A 933 11.81 -26.22 -3.85
CA ASP A 933 11.57 -26.44 -5.28
C ASP A 933 10.46 -25.54 -5.82
N GLN A 934 9.44 -25.23 -5.01
CA GLN A 934 8.34 -24.35 -5.38
C GLN A 934 8.80 -22.92 -5.62
N SER A 935 9.70 -22.39 -4.78
CA SER A 935 10.29 -21.06 -4.97
C SER A 935 11.07 -20.98 -6.28
N VAL A 936 11.90 -21.99 -6.56
CA VAL A 936 12.67 -22.09 -7.81
C VAL A 936 11.74 -22.17 -9.02
N PHE A 937 10.73 -23.04 -8.94
CA PHE A 937 9.74 -23.21 -10.00
C PHE A 937 8.99 -21.89 -10.27
N SER A 938 8.49 -21.24 -9.22
CA SER A 938 7.65 -20.05 -9.33
C SER A 938 8.39 -18.88 -9.96
N VAL A 939 9.62 -18.60 -9.49
CA VAL A 939 10.46 -17.54 -10.06
C VAL A 939 10.79 -17.84 -11.52
N LEU A 940 11.27 -19.05 -11.82
CA LEU A 940 11.62 -19.44 -13.18
C LEU A 940 10.41 -19.38 -14.11
N PHE A 941 9.23 -19.81 -13.64
CA PHE A 941 7.99 -19.79 -14.42
C PHE A 941 7.61 -18.37 -14.84
N LYS A 942 7.70 -17.41 -13.90
CA LYS A 942 7.45 -15.99 -14.16
C LYS A 942 8.48 -15.39 -15.11
N GLN A 943 9.76 -15.73 -14.95
CA GLN A 943 10.83 -15.30 -15.86
C GLN A 943 10.66 -15.82 -17.29
N ARG A 944 10.15 -17.04 -17.45
CA ARG A 944 9.78 -17.60 -18.76
C ARG A 944 8.49 -16.99 -19.33
N GLY A 945 7.77 -16.19 -18.54
CA GLY A 945 6.51 -15.55 -18.93
C GLY A 945 5.39 -16.53 -19.20
N PHE A 946 5.39 -17.68 -18.51
CA PHE A 946 4.28 -18.63 -18.59
C PHE A 946 3.05 -18.09 -17.88
N LYS A 947 1.88 -18.61 -18.25
CA LYS A 947 0.59 -18.16 -17.72
C LYS A 947 0.07 -19.11 -16.65
N ALA A 948 -0.20 -18.58 -15.46
CA ALA A 948 -0.80 -19.34 -14.37
C ALA A 948 -2.31 -19.55 -14.56
N MET A 949 -2.82 -20.66 -14.04
CA MET A 949 -4.25 -20.89 -13.86
C MET A 949 -4.70 -20.37 -12.50
N THR A 950 -5.98 -20.03 -12.38
CA THR A 950 -6.52 -19.61 -11.08
C THR A 950 -6.72 -20.81 -10.17
N LEU A 951 -6.75 -20.55 -8.86
CA LEU A 951 -7.00 -21.58 -7.85
C LEU A 951 -8.36 -22.27 -8.07
N GLU A 952 -9.37 -21.50 -8.47
CA GLU A 952 -10.72 -21.99 -8.75
C GLU A 952 -10.76 -22.91 -9.97
N GLU A 953 -10.01 -22.57 -11.03
CA GLU A 953 -9.89 -23.43 -12.22
C GLU A 953 -9.26 -24.77 -11.87
N ALA A 954 -8.22 -24.78 -11.04
CA ALA A 954 -7.55 -26.02 -10.63
C ALA A 954 -8.39 -26.85 -9.65
N HIS A 955 -9.07 -26.23 -8.69
CA HIS A 955 -9.89 -26.92 -7.69
C HIS A 955 -11.20 -27.51 -8.27
N GLN A 956 -11.53 -27.24 -9.53
CA GLN A 956 -12.56 -27.99 -10.25
C GLN A 956 -12.16 -29.45 -10.52
N VAL A 957 -10.85 -29.73 -10.57
CA VAL A 957 -10.31 -31.06 -10.93
C VAL A 957 -9.39 -31.65 -9.88
N VAL A 958 -8.93 -30.87 -8.90
CA VAL A 958 -8.09 -31.31 -7.79
C VAL A 958 -8.78 -31.02 -6.46
N GLN A 959 -8.73 -32.00 -5.55
CA GLN A 959 -9.11 -31.83 -4.16
C GLN A 959 -7.91 -32.11 -3.25
N LEU A 960 -7.67 -31.19 -2.31
CA LEU A 960 -6.61 -31.34 -1.30
C LEU A 960 -7.12 -32.16 -0.12
N ASP A 961 -6.36 -33.15 0.36
CA ASP A 961 -6.82 -34.02 1.47
C ASP A 961 -6.83 -33.28 2.82
N ARG A 962 -6.10 -32.16 2.95
CA ARG A 962 -6.14 -31.27 4.13
C ARG A 962 -7.32 -30.28 4.15
N TRP A 963 -8.24 -30.33 3.18
CA TRP A 963 -9.23 -29.25 2.95
C TRP A 963 -10.51 -29.28 3.81
N ARG A 964 -10.59 -30.06 4.90
CA ARG A 964 -11.73 -30.04 5.85
C ARG A 964 -11.36 -30.38 7.31
N GLN A 965 -10.50 -29.58 7.94
CA GLN A 965 -10.48 -29.43 9.40
C GLN A 965 -10.48 -27.95 9.81
#